data_AF-A0A3C1ZBP2-F1
#
_entry.id   AF-A0A3C1ZBP2-F1
#
_cell.length_a   1.000
_cell.length_b   1.000
_cell.length_c   1.000
_cell.angle_alpha   90.00
_cell.angle_beta   90.00
_cell.angle_gamma   90.00
#
_symmetry.space_group_name_H-M   'P 1'
#
loop_
_entity.id
_entity.type
_entity.pdbx_description
1 polymer ?
#
loop_
_entity_poly.entity_id
_entity_poly.type
_entity_poly.pdbx_seq_one_letter_code
_entity_poly.pdbx_strand_id
1 'polypeptide(L)'
;MKKLILLAVAAIMAAGTMQAKTADEVRIYINPGHGSWGPNDRPMATIPYPNLPETGMPDTCGFYESNTNLWKCLKLYDVLQNMGVKKENLMMSRVKNGPYPYTKNNYDPDEIYNRPLSEIAREVDSNNMDMFISVHSNAHTDGASTNYPAIFYSGYDQGKSSADYDWFNSSIGEKPDFTGDRVEGSYEMCQKMWGPHYMDEIDPNSYYSRTNPCIRGDISFWSGEYYNTVTAKGNKNYGYYGVLRQSTPGFLIEGYFHTYQPARHRALNMDYCHQEGVRIARGIRDIFGLNPETRGYIMGTVKDLHEKMSHPLYSYSPGSIDQWVPLNGAQVDLLKDGQVVQTYQVDNNYNGVFVFEDLEPGNYTLRARLDGYKEQGDYSEGTISSEYTQEVANSMAVYQVKADETTYARLYLEAEGYEPPAVTYYNYPDPEQPAYVTVADEYNFEQETTEYPVEGNIRRTIVRGDSLVVLTENNGEPAIYLINGKTKELIKQISVNGIAPAEPNNAGFRYRLSDIAFTADNKLVGVNSTLCQINNDYVFDGEQRGTLRFYKWNDLDSDPVEWTNTQLTANWYRAYMGRTLAVSGPSTECTLVTTGTTAYTSTATRLFLVSMSGDQQTGTLFTEYNLNAEKQLSENKTGVDQQLVVSPLGDDRYMMDGERTTPYELKPATSSNVDATIMGKVPADMLDNVSNGVGFFKYAGHSMMVSPYVDNNNVAGVKLFDVTDGLNDAKLINTVGTDLEVAAPAPRRAEGDAALPYMAAGAKVDGLDITMYLMAGNKVTRFTTEGVQQPVVKGIYAYGLTDTEGDQQYTFNFTANSDAESAKLIFTDKETGEVLGEVEVPNVKEGENSITLTYDELPGDMNQEMNWAVNLVGKKIASIVRLNDYASGEFDYGSQIGNAVDVSPESDYFGRIYVSNRISQPNEGNGIWAYNPDWTRINSVRYNGNGMLISSPFRLGIDSEGFVYMPDWSDPKSGIYVIDPSNLEGEFKQFFQGTRNGAGLFVNNGVNVGGSSTSVWIEGEGADTKLIAASEDILNASGTGNNVVVYNIGQPDGSIAREWGEAPSQFFNVGAKMLNGNLNVMGDGKGGIWCSQLRYTPNNTTGVPSLIHVNADGAIDFNSGTEPFNSLIDGSSTAGFGITRDGKMLVINDDKGVLQFFDLAWNEDGAPELTHKYSFTADCKNNRAIYQINFDYAGNMICSGAKLGIYSIPTD
;
A
#
# COMPACT_ATOMS: atom_id res chain seq x y z
N MET A 1 -36.09 62.57 25.74
CA MET A 1 -34.97 62.59 24.76
C MET A 1 -34.48 61.20 24.34
N LYS A 2 -34.46 60.16 25.20
CA LYS A 2 -34.01 58.80 24.80
C LYS A 2 -34.95 58.01 23.86
N LYS A 3 -36.24 58.33 23.77
CA LYS A 3 -37.20 57.64 22.86
C LYS A 3 -37.25 58.20 21.43
N LEU A 4 -36.79 59.42 21.20
CA LEU A 4 -36.73 60.03 19.85
C LEU A 4 -35.45 59.66 19.09
N ILE A 5 -34.37 59.31 19.81
CA ILE A 5 -33.11 58.88 19.20
C ILE A 5 -33.20 57.41 18.73
N LEU A 6 -33.94 56.53 19.42
CA LEU A 6 -34.13 55.14 18.98
C LEU A 6 -35.02 55.00 17.72
N LEU A 7 -36.01 55.87 17.54
CA LEU A 7 -36.87 55.86 16.34
C LEU A 7 -36.16 56.47 15.11
N ALA A 8 -35.25 57.43 15.31
CA ALA A 8 -34.40 57.95 14.24
C ALA A 8 -33.32 56.95 13.80
N VAL A 9 -32.75 56.16 14.73
CA VAL A 9 -31.78 55.10 14.40
C VAL A 9 -32.46 53.90 13.72
N ALA A 10 -33.70 53.54 14.10
CA ALA A 10 -34.48 52.50 13.40
C ALA A 10 -34.96 52.93 12.00
N ALA A 11 -35.26 54.22 11.79
CA ALA A 11 -35.62 54.75 10.47
C ALA A 11 -34.41 54.94 9.53
N ILE A 12 -33.22 55.17 10.07
CA ILE A 12 -31.97 55.25 9.28
C ILE A 12 -31.43 53.84 8.95
N MET A 13 -31.69 52.83 9.78
CA MET A 13 -31.41 51.42 9.42
C MET A 13 -32.45 50.80 8.47
N ALA A 14 -33.57 51.47 8.19
CA ALA A 14 -34.59 51.05 7.22
C ALA A 14 -34.47 51.75 5.85
N ALA A 15 -33.48 52.62 5.65
CA ALA A 15 -33.28 53.40 4.41
C ALA A 15 -32.02 53.02 3.63
N GLY A 16 -31.49 51.80 3.83
CA GLY A 16 -30.25 51.32 3.22
C GLY A 16 -30.33 50.00 2.44
N THR A 17 -31.50 49.37 2.32
CA THR A 17 -31.68 48.28 1.36
C THR A 17 -32.16 48.89 0.06
N MET A 18 -31.26 49.17 -0.88
CA MET A 18 -31.65 49.15 -2.29
C MET A 18 -32.35 47.81 -2.51
N GLN A 19 -33.60 47.82 -2.99
CA GLN A 19 -34.24 46.58 -3.42
C GLN A 19 -33.30 45.92 -4.44
N ALA A 20 -32.89 44.67 -4.19
CA ALA A 20 -32.19 43.89 -5.18
C ALA A 20 -33.06 43.83 -6.44
N LYS A 21 -32.47 44.15 -7.59
CA LYS A 21 -33.17 44.08 -8.89
C LYS A 21 -33.72 42.67 -9.08
N THR A 22 -34.95 42.56 -9.54
CA THR A 22 -35.50 41.25 -9.94
C THR A 22 -34.82 40.79 -11.23
N ALA A 23 -34.84 39.48 -11.52
CA ALA A 23 -34.17 38.92 -12.71
C ALA A 23 -34.55 39.65 -14.02
N ASP A 24 -35.77 40.15 -14.11
CA ASP A 24 -36.30 40.86 -15.27
C ASP A 24 -35.90 42.35 -15.37
N GLU A 25 -35.20 42.88 -14.36
CA GLU A 25 -34.65 44.24 -14.29
C GLU A 25 -33.12 44.30 -14.50
N VAL A 26 -32.41 43.18 -14.35
CA VAL A 26 -30.94 43.09 -14.47
C VAL A 26 -30.51 43.23 -15.93
N ARG A 27 -29.51 44.10 -16.20
CA ARG A 27 -28.94 44.38 -17.53
C ARG A 27 -27.47 43.98 -17.60
N ILE A 28 -27.13 43.05 -18.49
CA ILE A 28 -25.78 42.46 -18.56
C ILE A 28 -25.20 42.68 -19.95
N TYR A 29 -23.96 43.17 -19.98
CA TYR A 29 -23.18 43.29 -21.21
C TYR A 29 -22.11 42.20 -21.26
N ILE A 30 -22.19 41.35 -22.28
CA ILE A 30 -21.31 40.20 -22.51
C ILE A 30 -20.37 40.52 -23.66
N ASN A 31 -19.07 40.45 -23.42
CA ASN A 31 -18.04 40.64 -24.44
C ASN A 31 -17.28 39.34 -24.71
N PRO A 32 -17.59 38.63 -25.80
CA PRO A 32 -16.70 37.58 -26.31
C PRO A 32 -15.41 38.24 -26.83
N GLY A 33 -14.26 37.96 -26.19
CA GLY A 33 -12.98 38.56 -26.58
C GLY A 33 -12.58 38.26 -28.02
N HIS A 34 -11.78 39.14 -28.63
CA HIS A 34 -11.25 39.02 -30.00
C HIS A 34 -12.34 38.98 -31.08
N GLY A 35 -12.09 38.37 -32.25
CA GLY A 35 -13.15 38.18 -33.26
C GLY A 35 -12.71 38.00 -34.72
N SER A 36 -11.47 38.34 -35.07
CA SER A 36 -10.95 38.14 -36.43
C SER A 36 -9.84 37.11 -36.47
N TRP A 37 -9.97 36.09 -37.33
CA TRP A 37 -9.02 34.99 -37.47
C TRP A 37 -7.67 35.43 -38.07
N GLY A 38 -6.84 36.05 -37.23
CA GLY A 38 -5.50 36.53 -37.58
C GLY A 38 -4.54 36.40 -36.40
N PRO A 39 -3.31 36.94 -36.53
CA PRO A 39 -2.27 36.76 -35.51
C PRO A 39 -2.65 37.26 -34.10
N ASN A 40 -3.47 38.30 -34.01
CA ASN A 40 -3.95 38.86 -32.74
C ASN A 40 -5.01 37.98 -32.04
N ASP A 41 -5.49 36.93 -32.71
CA ASP A 41 -6.46 35.96 -32.19
C ASP A 41 -5.79 34.67 -31.71
N ARG A 42 -4.46 34.74 -31.53
CA ARG A 42 -3.60 33.70 -30.95
C ARG A 42 -3.88 32.28 -31.51
N PRO A 43 -3.77 32.11 -32.84
CA PRO A 43 -3.92 30.79 -33.46
C PRO A 43 -2.86 29.81 -32.94
N MET A 44 -3.29 28.60 -32.61
CA MET A 44 -2.40 27.55 -32.12
C MET A 44 -2.66 26.22 -32.83
N ALA A 45 -1.60 25.53 -33.24
CA ALA A 45 -1.70 24.24 -33.90
C ALA A 45 -2.24 23.16 -32.93
N THR A 46 -3.07 22.27 -33.45
CA THR A 46 -3.54 21.07 -32.74
C THR A 46 -3.30 19.86 -33.62
N ILE A 47 -3.43 18.65 -33.07
CA ILE A 47 -3.26 17.41 -33.83
C ILE A 47 -4.16 17.37 -35.08
N PRO A 48 -5.49 17.59 -34.99
CA PRO A 48 -6.36 17.56 -36.17
C PRO A 48 -6.22 18.79 -37.07
N TYR A 49 -5.78 19.94 -36.52
CA TYR A 49 -5.66 21.20 -37.25
C TYR A 49 -4.27 21.81 -37.06
N PRO A 50 -3.26 21.32 -37.81
CA PRO A 50 -1.92 21.92 -37.81
C PRO A 50 -1.91 23.28 -38.51
N ASN A 51 -0.84 24.05 -38.34
CA ASN A 51 -0.68 25.32 -39.05
C ASN A 51 -0.55 25.07 -40.57
N LEU A 52 -1.34 25.80 -41.36
CA LEU A 52 -1.27 25.75 -42.82
C LEU A 52 -0.01 26.46 -43.32
N PRO A 53 0.70 25.91 -44.32
CA PRO A 53 1.91 26.54 -44.88
C PRO A 53 1.68 27.96 -45.41
N GLU A 54 0.50 28.26 -45.94
CA GLU A 54 0.19 29.53 -46.61
C GLU A 54 -0.04 30.69 -45.65
N THR A 55 -0.55 30.39 -44.45
CA THR A 55 -0.96 31.39 -43.45
C THR A 55 -0.12 31.35 -42.18
N GLY A 56 0.57 30.23 -41.91
CA GLY A 56 1.25 29.99 -40.63
C GLY A 56 0.29 29.79 -39.46
N MET A 57 -1.00 29.58 -39.74
CA MET A 57 -2.10 29.48 -38.77
C MET A 57 -3.00 28.28 -39.16
N PRO A 58 -3.81 27.71 -38.26
CA PRO A 58 -4.73 26.65 -38.64
C PRO A 58 -5.88 27.19 -39.53
N ASP A 59 -6.72 26.29 -40.05
CA ASP A 59 -7.96 26.68 -40.73
C ASP A 59 -9.04 27.15 -39.74
N THR A 60 -10.21 27.56 -40.24
CA THR A 60 -11.32 28.07 -39.40
C THR A 60 -11.89 27.06 -38.41
N CYS A 61 -11.60 25.76 -38.57
CA CYS A 61 -11.99 24.70 -37.65
C CYS A 61 -10.97 24.51 -36.52
N GLY A 62 -9.75 25.02 -36.68
CA GLY A 62 -8.70 24.96 -35.67
C GLY A 62 -8.89 25.95 -34.52
N PHE A 63 -7.91 25.92 -33.60
CA PHE A 63 -7.98 26.72 -32.39
C PHE A 63 -7.73 28.21 -32.67
N TYR A 64 -8.72 29.02 -32.31
CA TYR A 64 -8.66 30.46 -32.21
C TYR A 64 -9.34 30.89 -30.91
N GLU A 65 -8.75 31.83 -30.19
CA GLU A 65 -9.32 32.32 -28.94
C GLU A 65 -10.74 32.88 -29.16
N SER A 66 -10.97 33.60 -30.26
CA SER A 66 -12.29 34.13 -30.63
C SER A 66 -13.38 33.09 -30.84
N ASN A 67 -13.04 31.88 -31.31
CA ASN A 67 -13.99 30.78 -31.53
C ASN A 67 -14.57 30.34 -30.20
N THR A 68 -13.67 30.00 -29.26
CA THR A 68 -14.07 29.46 -27.96
C THR A 68 -14.78 30.51 -27.13
N ASN A 69 -14.28 31.76 -27.13
CA ASN A 69 -14.95 32.87 -26.45
C ASN A 69 -16.37 33.12 -26.96
N LEU A 70 -16.59 33.03 -28.27
CA LEU A 70 -17.91 33.21 -28.84
C LEU A 70 -18.87 32.09 -28.39
N TRP A 71 -18.46 30.83 -28.47
CA TRP A 71 -19.29 29.70 -28.03
C TRP A 71 -19.67 29.79 -26.55
N LYS A 72 -18.69 30.09 -25.67
CA LYS A 72 -18.93 30.32 -24.23
C LYS A 72 -20.00 31.38 -24.01
N CYS A 73 -19.86 32.52 -24.67
CA CYS A 73 -20.75 33.66 -24.49
C CYS A 73 -22.14 33.46 -25.11
N LEU A 74 -22.26 32.69 -26.20
CA LEU A 74 -23.56 32.33 -26.76
C LEU A 74 -24.34 31.43 -25.80
N LYS A 75 -23.69 30.40 -25.22
CA LYS A 75 -24.34 29.57 -24.20
C LYS A 75 -24.70 30.36 -22.95
N LEU A 76 -23.79 31.23 -22.47
CA LEU A 76 -24.05 32.14 -21.36
C LEU A 76 -25.31 32.98 -21.62
N TYR A 77 -25.44 33.56 -22.82
CA TYR A 77 -26.60 34.35 -23.22
C TYR A 77 -27.91 33.55 -23.15
N ASP A 78 -27.91 32.29 -23.59
CA ASP A 78 -29.08 31.42 -23.54
C ASP A 78 -29.46 30.99 -22.12
N VAL A 79 -28.47 30.61 -21.30
CA VAL A 79 -28.70 30.17 -19.92
C VAL A 79 -29.22 31.31 -19.04
N LEU A 80 -28.72 32.54 -19.21
CA LEU A 80 -29.22 33.71 -18.48
C LEU A 80 -30.70 34.00 -18.77
N GLN A 81 -31.14 33.79 -20.02
CA GLN A 81 -32.56 33.90 -20.37
C GLN A 81 -33.39 32.84 -19.64
N ASN A 82 -32.90 31.59 -19.56
CA ASN A 82 -33.56 30.52 -18.81
C ASN A 82 -33.61 30.81 -17.30
N MET A 83 -32.63 31.51 -16.75
CA MET A 83 -32.59 31.97 -15.36
C MET A 83 -33.47 33.21 -15.09
N GLY A 84 -34.16 33.74 -16.11
CA GLY A 84 -35.17 34.79 -16.00
C GLY A 84 -34.73 36.18 -16.44
N VAL A 85 -33.51 36.35 -16.98
CA VAL A 85 -33.06 37.64 -17.52
C VAL A 85 -33.76 37.91 -18.85
N LYS A 86 -34.38 39.08 -18.99
CA LYS A 86 -35.05 39.47 -20.23
C LYS A 86 -34.05 39.63 -21.38
N LYS A 87 -34.41 39.12 -22.55
CA LYS A 87 -33.59 39.18 -23.77
C LYS A 87 -33.15 40.61 -24.11
N GLU A 88 -34.02 41.59 -23.96
CA GLU A 88 -33.74 43.02 -24.21
C GLU A 88 -32.76 43.66 -23.22
N ASN A 89 -32.46 42.98 -22.10
CA ASN A 89 -31.49 43.41 -21.11
C ASN A 89 -30.11 42.74 -21.28
N LEU A 90 -29.97 41.82 -22.24
CA LEU A 90 -28.71 41.16 -22.56
C LEU A 90 -28.13 41.75 -23.84
N MET A 91 -26.91 42.28 -23.77
CA MET A 91 -26.18 42.80 -24.93
C MET A 91 -24.89 42.02 -25.13
N MET A 92 -24.55 41.75 -26.40
CA MET A 92 -23.29 41.14 -26.78
C MET A 92 -22.47 42.10 -27.64
N SER A 93 -21.17 42.23 -27.39
CA SER A 93 -20.32 43.08 -28.24
C SER A 93 -20.25 42.58 -29.67
N ARG A 94 -20.27 41.25 -29.87
CA ARG A 94 -20.26 40.59 -31.18
C ARG A 94 -20.96 39.23 -31.11
N VAL A 95 -21.38 38.73 -32.27
CA VAL A 95 -22.05 37.43 -32.41
C VAL A 95 -21.50 36.57 -33.57
N LYS A 96 -20.38 36.99 -34.17
CA LYS A 96 -19.73 36.32 -35.31
C LYS A 96 -18.20 36.41 -35.19
N ASN A 97 -17.50 35.53 -35.91
CA ASN A 97 -16.06 35.58 -36.16
C ASN A 97 -15.77 35.77 -37.64
N GLY A 98 -14.67 36.45 -37.95
CA GLY A 98 -14.19 36.67 -39.31
C GLY A 98 -13.39 37.96 -39.51
N PRO A 99 -12.96 38.25 -40.74
CA PRO A 99 -12.85 37.30 -41.87
C PRO A 99 -11.67 36.31 -41.70
N TYR A 100 -11.65 35.22 -42.49
CA TYR A 100 -10.52 34.28 -42.60
C TYR A 100 -9.85 34.37 -43.99
N PRO A 101 -8.51 34.31 -44.07
CA PRO A 101 -7.61 34.77 -43.01
C PRO A 101 -7.76 36.29 -42.87
N TYR A 102 -7.65 36.80 -41.65
CA TYR A 102 -7.54 38.24 -41.44
C TYR A 102 -6.19 38.71 -41.99
N THR A 103 -6.24 39.59 -42.98
CA THR A 103 -5.06 40.26 -43.54
C THR A 103 -5.33 41.76 -43.63
N LYS A 104 -4.29 42.58 -43.79
CA LYS A 104 -4.45 44.02 -43.98
C LYS A 104 -5.40 44.39 -45.14
N ASN A 105 -5.53 43.50 -46.13
CA ASN A 105 -6.36 43.70 -47.32
C ASN A 105 -7.74 43.02 -47.22
N ASN A 106 -7.96 42.21 -46.19
CA ASN A 106 -9.19 41.50 -45.86
C ASN A 106 -9.51 41.77 -44.39
N TYR A 107 -9.75 43.04 -44.07
CA TYR A 107 -10.04 43.52 -42.71
C TYR A 107 -11.55 43.64 -42.48
N ASP A 108 -11.97 43.96 -41.27
CA ASP A 108 -13.37 44.08 -40.86
C ASP A 108 -13.82 45.56 -40.85
N PRO A 109 -14.19 46.15 -41.99
CA PRO A 109 -14.47 47.59 -42.10
C PRO A 109 -15.73 48.03 -41.36
N ASP A 110 -16.67 47.11 -41.14
CA ASP A 110 -17.92 47.36 -40.43
C ASP A 110 -17.80 46.98 -38.93
N GLU A 111 -16.63 46.54 -38.49
CA GLU A 111 -16.32 46.11 -37.11
C GLU A 111 -17.34 45.08 -36.57
N ILE A 112 -17.85 44.21 -37.44
CA ILE A 112 -18.90 43.23 -37.11
C ILE A 112 -18.34 41.96 -36.45
N TYR A 113 -17.05 41.71 -36.60
CA TYR A 113 -16.33 40.58 -36.05
C TYR A 113 -15.43 41.02 -34.90
N ASN A 114 -14.66 42.09 -35.04
CA ASN A 114 -13.70 42.54 -34.02
C ASN A 114 -13.84 44.05 -33.75
N ARG A 115 -14.44 44.39 -32.60
CA ARG A 115 -14.79 45.77 -32.24
C ARG A 115 -13.68 46.46 -31.43
N PRO A 116 -13.45 47.77 -31.63
CA PRO A 116 -12.51 48.52 -30.82
C PRO A 116 -12.92 48.53 -29.34
N LEU A 117 -11.97 48.23 -28.46
CA LEU A 117 -12.21 48.14 -27.01
C LEU A 117 -12.79 49.44 -26.42
N SER A 118 -12.37 50.60 -26.94
CA SER A 118 -12.90 51.90 -26.51
C SER A 118 -14.36 52.12 -26.91
N GLU A 119 -14.81 51.51 -28.02
CA GLU A 119 -16.21 51.59 -28.42
C GLU A 119 -17.09 50.71 -27.55
N ILE A 120 -16.63 49.49 -27.24
CA ILE A 120 -17.31 48.58 -26.30
C ILE A 120 -17.47 49.26 -24.94
N ALA A 121 -16.38 49.80 -24.37
CA ALA A 121 -16.41 50.52 -23.09
C ALA A 121 -17.42 51.67 -23.08
N ARG A 122 -17.49 52.45 -24.16
CA ARG A 122 -18.45 53.56 -24.32
C ARG A 122 -19.89 53.07 -24.49
N GLU A 123 -20.11 51.97 -25.19
CA GLU A 123 -21.43 51.37 -25.35
C GLU A 123 -21.97 50.85 -24.02
N VAL A 124 -21.13 50.21 -23.21
CA VAL A 124 -21.47 49.76 -21.85
C VAL A 124 -21.97 50.93 -20.99
N ASP A 125 -21.20 52.01 -20.91
CA ASP A 125 -21.56 53.21 -20.15
C ASP A 125 -22.81 53.91 -20.68
N SER A 126 -23.07 53.83 -21.99
CA SER A 126 -24.23 54.49 -22.62
C SER A 126 -25.55 53.76 -22.39
N ASN A 127 -25.52 52.48 -21.99
CA ASN A 127 -26.70 51.62 -21.92
C ASN A 127 -27.17 51.30 -20.49
N ASN A 128 -26.60 51.95 -19.46
CA ASN A 128 -26.93 51.77 -18.04
C ASN A 128 -26.94 50.28 -17.64
N MET A 129 -25.80 49.62 -17.85
CA MET A 129 -25.62 48.21 -17.51
C MET A 129 -25.47 48.00 -16.01
N ASP A 130 -25.84 46.82 -15.52
CA ASP A 130 -25.64 46.38 -14.12
C ASP A 130 -24.37 45.55 -13.96
N MET A 131 -23.99 44.82 -15.01
CA MET A 131 -22.76 44.03 -15.04
C MET A 131 -22.13 44.06 -16.43
N PHE A 132 -20.81 44.20 -16.45
CA PHE A 132 -19.97 43.93 -17.61
C PHE A 132 -19.16 42.65 -17.41
N ILE A 133 -19.12 41.77 -18.42
CA ILE A 133 -18.23 40.61 -18.42
C ILE A 133 -17.51 40.46 -19.76
N SER A 134 -16.19 40.27 -19.71
CA SER A 134 -15.38 39.92 -20.88
C SER A 134 -14.82 38.52 -20.73
N VAL A 135 -15.03 37.63 -21.71
CA VAL A 135 -14.63 36.21 -21.62
C VAL A 135 -13.49 35.92 -22.60
N HIS A 136 -12.44 35.28 -22.09
CA HIS A 136 -11.16 35.03 -22.75
C HIS A 136 -10.53 33.66 -22.41
N SER A 137 -9.41 33.35 -23.06
CA SER A 137 -8.48 32.27 -22.65
C SER A 137 -7.03 32.76 -22.64
N ASN A 138 -6.21 32.22 -21.74
CA ASN A 138 -4.90 32.75 -21.41
C ASN A 138 -3.75 32.05 -22.15
N ALA A 139 -2.55 32.64 -22.09
CA ALA A 139 -1.34 32.10 -22.70
C ALA A 139 -0.14 32.19 -21.75
N HIS A 140 0.74 31.19 -21.82
CA HIS A 140 2.08 31.19 -21.22
C HIS A 140 3.12 30.74 -22.27
N THR A 141 3.91 29.72 -21.97
CA THR A 141 4.81 29.04 -22.92
C THR A 141 4.08 27.84 -23.52
N ASP A 142 4.10 27.69 -24.84
CA ASP A 142 3.43 26.54 -25.50
C ASP A 142 4.04 25.20 -25.04
N GLY A 143 3.17 24.25 -24.73
CA GLY A 143 3.58 22.94 -24.17
C GLY A 143 3.89 22.95 -22.67
N ALA A 144 3.81 24.10 -21.99
CA ALA A 144 3.98 24.15 -20.53
C ALA A 144 2.78 23.54 -19.79
N SER A 145 3.02 22.99 -18.60
CA SER A 145 1.99 22.45 -17.70
C SER A 145 1.19 23.53 -16.95
N THR A 146 1.34 24.81 -17.30
CA THR A 146 0.63 25.91 -16.65
C THR A 146 -0.81 25.98 -17.16
N ASN A 147 -1.76 25.72 -16.27
CA ASN A 147 -3.19 25.86 -16.53
C ASN A 147 -3.93 26.29 -15.26
N TYR A 148 -4.78 27.31 -15.35
CA TYR A 148 -5.71 27.81 -14.31
C TYR A 148 -6.60 28.93 -14.84
N PRO A 149 -7.78 29.18 -14.25
CA PRO A 149 -8.57 30.37 -14.53
C PRO A 149 -8.02 31.61 -13.82
N ALA A 150 -8.18 32.79 -14.42
CA ALA A 150 -7.83 34.07 -13.81
C ALA A 150 -8.93 35.12 -14.07
N ILE A 151 -9.33 35.84 -13.01
CA ILE A 151 -10.39 36.86 -13.08
C ILE A 151 -9.80 38.23 -12.75
N PHE A 152 -10.00 39.18 -13.66
CA PHE A 152 -9.44 40.53 -13.59
C PHE A 152 -10.53 41.58 -13.49
N TYR A 153 -10.46 42.42 -12.46
CA TYR A 153 -11.30 43.63 -12.35
C TYR A 153 -10.47 44.87 -12.61
N SER A 154 -11.13 45.97 -12.97
CA SER A 154 -10.46 47.26 -13.10
C SER A 154 -9.98 47.75 -11.73
N GLY A 155 -8.67 47.89 -11.54
CA GLY A 155 -8.13 48.42 -10.28
C GLY A 155 -6.81 47.80 -9.83
N TYR A 156 -6.47 48.05 -8.57
CA TYR A 156 -5.37 47.39 -7.88
C TYR A 156 -5.87 46.15 -7.15
N ASP A 157 -4.97 45.22 -6.82
CA ASP A 157 -5.27 44.12 -5.93
C ASP A 157 -5.87 44.62 -4.60
N GLN A 158 -6.74 43.84 -3.97
CA GLN A 158 -7.41 44.29 -2.75
C GLN A 158 -6.41 44.67 -1.66
N GLY A 159 -6.64 45.82 -1.03
CA GLY A 159 -5.72 46.42 -0.06
C GLY A 159 -4.46 47.08 -0.65
N LYS A 160 -4.33 47.15 -1.98
CA LYS A 160 -3.29 47.91 -2.69
C LYS A 160 -3.84 49.18 -3.29
N SER A 161 -2.98 50.18 -3.44
CA SER A 161 -3.30 51.53 -3.87
C SER A 161 -2.33 52.03 -4.95
N SER A 162 -2.62 53.22 -5.48
CA SER A 162 -1.70 53.90 -6.40
C SER A 162 -0.32 54.16 -5.81
N ALA A 163 -0.23 54.38 -4.49
CA ALA A 163 1.06 54.64 -3.83
C ALA A 163 1.98 53.39 -3.80
N ASP A 164 1.42 52.18 -3.83
CA ASP A 164 2.19 50.94 -3.79
C ASP A 164 2.97 50.68 -5.10
N TYR A 165 2.67 51.42 -6.18
CA TYR A 165 3.22 51.21 -7.53
C TYR A 165 3.90 52.47 -8.10
N ASP A 166 4.49 53.28 -7.22
CA ASP A 166 5.05 54.62 -7.52
C ASP A 166 6.07 54.65 -8.68
N TRP A 167 6.78 53.55 -8.96
CA TRP A 167 7.81 53.48 -9.99
C TRP A 167 7.30 53.65 -11.43
N PHE A 168 6.04 53.30 -11.72
CA PHE A 168 5.40 53.50 -13.03
C PHE A 168 4.53 54.77 -13.10
N ASN A 169 4.10 55.28 -11.94
CA ASN A 169 3.09 56.34 -11.83
C ASN A 169 3.58 57.75 -12.24
N SER A 170 4.88 57.95 -12.47
CA SER A 170 5.45 59.27 -12.84
C SER A 170 5.12 59.76 -14.27
N SER A 171 4.53 58.90 -15.12
CA SER A 171 4.33 59.17 -16.55
C SER A 171 2.95 59.74 -16.93
N ILE A 172 2.02 59.86 -15.98
CA ILE A 172 0.62 60.27 -16.22
C ILE A 172 0.22 61.18 -15.06
N GLY A 173 -0.10 62.45 -15.32
CA GLY A 173 -0.28 63.51 -14.30
C GLY A 173 -1.35 63.26 -13.22
N GLU A 174 -1.62 64.25 -12.35
CA GLU A 174 -2.49 64.15 -11.15
C GLU A 174 -3.64 63.12 -11.26
N LYS A 175 -3.56 62.07 -10.44
CA LYS A 175 -4.54 60.98 -10.37
C LYS A 175 -5.30 61.03 -9.03
N PRO A 176 -6.58 60.64 -8.99
CA PRO A 176 -7.27 60.39 -7.73
C PRO A 176 -6.73 59.12 -7.08
N ASP A 177 -6.28 59.26 -5.82
CA ASP A 177 -5.86 58.14 -4.97
C ASP A 177 -7.04 57.19 -4.72
N PHE A 178 -6.81 55.89 -4.89
CA PHE A 178 -7.81 54.85 -4.71
C PHE A 178 -7.15 53.54 -4.27
N THR A 179 -7.94 52.64 -3.71
CA THR A 179 -7.50 51.34 -3.21
C THR A 179 -8.46 50.27 -3.72
N GLY A 180 -7.94 49.13 -4.19
CA GLY A 180 -8.76 48.02 -4.67
C GLY A 180 -9.43 48.29 -6.02
N ASP A 181 -10.70 47.95 -6.15
CA ASP A 181 -11.50 48.09 -7.38
C ASP A 181 -11.84 49.55 -7.71
N ARG A 182 -11.59 49.95 -8.97
CA ARG A 182 -11.95 51.28 -9.49
C ARG A 182 -13.45 51.46 -9.63
N VAL A 183 -14.15 50.37 -9.93
CA VAL A 183 -15.61 50.35 -10.06
C VAL A 183 -16.15 49.47 -8.95
N GLU A 184 -16.76 50.13 -7.96
CA GLU A 184 -17.23 49.52 -6.72
C GLU A 184 -18.11 48.28 -6.99
N GLY A 185 -17.79 47.19 -6.28
CA GLY A 185 -18.52 45.92 -6.36
C GLY A 185 -17.94 44.93 -7.36
N SER A 186 -16.98 45.35 -8.20
CA SER A 186 -16.38 44.46 -9.21
C SER A 186 -15.62 43.30 -8.56
N TYR A 187 -14.90 43.55 -7.46
CA TYR A 187 -14.18 42.49 -6.74
C TYR A 187 -15.14 41.47 -6.10
N GLU A 188 -16.23 41.92 -5.48
CA GLU A 188 -17.24 41.02 -4.89
C GLU A 188 -17.87 40.13 -5.97
N MET A 189 -18.13 40.68 -7.16
CA MET A 189 -18.60 39.90 -8.30
C MET A 189 -17.58 38.84 -8.73
N CYS A 190 -16.27 39.17 -8.77
CA CYS A 190 -15.22 38.17 -9.04
C CYS A 190 -15.22 37.03 -8.00
N GLN A 191 -15.39 37.36 -6.71
CA GLN A 191 -15.42 36.35 -5.64
C GLN A 191 -16.59 35.38 -5.80
N LYS A 192 -17.78 35.89 -6.12
CA LYS A 192 -18.96 35.04 -6.37
C LYS A 192 -18.84 34.21 -7.65
N MET A 193 -18.12 34.70 -8.66
CA MET A 193 -17.87 33.98 -9.91
C MET A 193 -16.91 32.79 -9.75
N TRP A 194 -15.91 32.90 -8.88
CA TRP A 194 -14.82 31.93 -8.80
C TRP A 194 -15.29 30.50 -8.54
N GLY A 195 -16.09 30.29 -7.49
CA GLY A 195 -16.54 28.96 -7.09
C GLY A 195 -17.29 28.21 -8.22
N PRO A 196 -18.35 28.81 -8.80
CA PRO A 196 -19.08 28.23 -9.93
C PRO A 196 -18.26 28.05 -11.20
N HIS A 197 -17.32 28.95 -11.52
CA HIS A 197 -16.47 28.86 -12.71
C HIS A 197 -15.43 27.75 -12.62
N TYR A 198 -14.80 27.61 -11.46
CA TYR A 198 -13.67 26.72 -11.26
C TYR A 198 -14.04 25.25 -11.53
N MET A 199 -13.17 24.55 -12.27
CA MET A 199 -13.35 23.14 -12.64
C MET A 199 -11.98 22.48 -12.73
N ASP A 200 -11.78 21.46 -11.89
CA ASP A 200 -10.55 20.67 -11.75
C ASP A 200 -10.79 19.16 -11.96
N GLU A 201 -12.04 18.78 -12.22
CA GLU A 201 -12.45 17.39 -12.40
C GLU A 201 -11.99 16.82 -13.75
N ILE A 202 -11.92 17.63 -14.81
CA ILE A 202 -11.43 17.21 -16.14
C ILE A 202 -10.33 18.12 -16.72
N ASP A 203 -10.09 19.29 -16.12
CA ASP A 203 -8.98 20.17 -16.46
C ASP A 203 -7.99 20.26 -15.30
N PRO A 204 -6.83 19.60 -15.41
CA PRO A 204 -5.78 19.75 -14.39
C PRO A 204 -5.38 21.22 -14.24
N ASN A 205 -5.39 21.70 -13.00
CA ASN A 205 -4.98 23.05 -12.64
C ASN A 205 -3.65 23.01 -11.88
N SER A 206 -2.82 24.02 -12.10
CA SER A 206 -1.45 24.05 -11.59
C SER A 206 -1.34 24.53 -10.13
N TYR A 207 -1.59 25.82 -9.85
CA TYR A 207 -1.38 26.41 -8.51
C TYR A 207 -2.65 26.82 -7.75
N TYR A 208 -3.66 27.31 -8.47
CA TYR A 208 -4.89 27.81 -7.84
C TYR A 208 -5.86 26.66 -7.52
N SER A 209 -6.87 26.94 -6.70
CA SER A 209 -7.89 25.95 -6.30
C SER A 209 -9.25 26.62 -6.07
N ARG A 210 -10.32 25.82 -5.87
CA ARG A 210 -11.65 26.33 -5.50
C ARG A 210 -11.61 27.29 -4.29
N THR A 211 -10.67 27.10 -3.36
CA THR A 211 -10.50 27.92 -2.15
C THR A 211 -9.31 28.88 -2.21
N ASN A 212 -8.47 28.82 -3.24
CA ASN A 212 -7.33 29.70 -3.47
C ASN A 212 -7.47 30.42 -4.83
N PRO A 213 -8.17 31.58 -4.89
CA PRO A 213 -8.55 32.20 -6.14
C PRO A 213 -7.49 33.08 -6.79
N CYS A 214 -7.42 33.03 -8.13
CA CYS A 214 -6.68 34.00 -8.94
C CYS A 214 -7.59 35.18 -9.33
N ILE A 215 -7.90 36.04 -8.35
CA ILE A 215 -8.66 37.28 -8.57
C ILE A 215 -7.74 38.47 -8.39
N ARG A 216 -7.53 39.25 -9.44
CA ARG A 216 -6.50 40.30 -9.49
C ARG A 216 -7.03 41.63 -10.02
N GLY A 217 -6.49 42.73 -9.50
CA GLY A 217 -6.67 44.04 -10.12
C GLY A 217 -5.80 44.13 -11.36
N ASP A 218 -6.37 44.52 -12.50
CA ASP A 218 -5.66 44.54 -13.78
C ASP A 218 -4.43 45.48 -13.79
N ILE A 219 -4.48 46.58 -13.05
CA ILE A 219 -3.35 47.52 -12.90
C ILE A 219 -2.23 46.88 -12.07
N SER A 220 -2.56 46.20 -10.97
CA SER A 220 -1.59 45.48 -10.14
C SER A 220 -0.91 44.34 -10.91
N PHE A 221 -1.68 43.61 -11.72
CA PHE A 221 -1.17 42.46 -12.46
C PHE A 221 -0.19 42.88 -13.56
N TRP A 222 -0.53 43.92 -14.33
CA TRP A 222 0.30 44.36 -15.46
C TRP A 222 1.29 45.47 -15.14
N SER A 223 1.25 46.01 -13.92
CA SER A 223 2.04 47.17 -13.51
C SER A 223 1.89 48.37 -14.47
N GLY A 224 0.64 48.66 -14.88
CA GLY A 224 0.34 49.76 -15.79
C GLY A 224 -1.08 50.27 -15.68
N GLU A 225 -1.30 51.57 -15.89
CA GLU A 225 -2.61 52.23 -15.82
C GLU A 225 -2.79 53.19 -17.00
N TYR A 226 -3.92 53.13 -17.66
CA TYR A 226 -4.30 54.02 -18.76
C TYR A 226 -5.74 54.50 -18.55
N TYR A 227 -6.22 55.45 -19.35
CA TYR A 227 -7.62 55.91 -19.27
C TYR A 227 -8.29 56.04 -20.64
N ASN A 228 -9.61 55.92 -20.66
CA ASN A 228 -10.48 56.37 -21.75
C ASN A 228 -11.29 57.58 -21.29
N THR A 229 -11.64 58.50 -22.21
CA THR A 229 -12.62 59.58 -21.95
C THR A 229 -13.98 59.10 -22.44
N VAL A 230 -14.82 58.63 -21.52
CA VAL A 230 -15.92 57.70 -21.89
C VAL A 230 -17.30 58.34 -21.85
N THR A 231 -17.45 59.51 -21.21
CA THR A 231 -18.75 60.19 -21.11
C THR A 231 -18.81 61.49 -21.92
N ALA A 232 -19.99 61.86 -22.39
CA ALA A 232 -20.27 63.19 -23.00
C ALA A 232 -19.95 64.38 -22.07
N LYS A 233 -19.62 64.12 -20.79
CA LYS A 233 -19.23 65.09 -19.74
C LYS A 233 -17.71 65.15 -19.49
N GLY A 234 -16.89 64.32 -20.14
CA GLY A 234 -15.43 64.37 -20.03
C GLY A 234 -14.78 63.56 -18.90
N ASN A 235 -15.51 62.67 -18.22
CA ASN A 235 -14.94 61.82 -17.16
C ASN A 235 -13.95 60.77 -17.71
N LYS A 236 -12.87 60.52 -16.96
CA LYS A 236 -11.83 59.53 -17.27
C LYS A 236 -12.04 58.24 -16.47
N ASN A 237 -12.17 57.10 -17.15
CA ASN A 237 -12.19 55.78 -16.52
C ASN A 237 -10.83 55.12 -16.71
N TYR A 238 -10.25 54.60 -15.62
CA TYR A 238 -8.88 54.10 -15.55
C TYR A 238 -8.83 52.57 -15.53
N GLY A 239 -7.76 51.97 -16.04
CA GLY A 239 -7.52 50.52 -16.05
C GLY A 239 -6.41 50.13 -17.02
N TYR A 240 -5.84 48.94 -16.86
CA TYR A 240 -4.89 48.40 -17.83
C TYR A 240 -5.61 47.87 -19.06
N TYR A 241 -6.58 46.98 -18.89
CA TYR A 241 -7.32 46.39 -20.00
C TYR A 241 -8.30 47.40 -20.59
N GLY A 242 -8.17 47.66 -21.90
CA GLY A 242 -8.96 48.67 -22.58
C GLY A 242 -10.48 48.49 -22.46
N VAL A 243 -10.95 47.24 -22.36
CA VAL A 243 -12.37 46.89 -22.25
C VAL A 243 -12.94 47.13 -20.85
N LEU A 244 -12.09 47.15 -19.82
CA LEU A 244 -12.48 47.42 -18.42
C LEU A 244 -12.49 48.91 -18.07
N ARG A 245 -12.08 49.80 -19.00
CA ARG A 245 -12.04 51.25 -18.80
C ARG A 245 -13.43 51.89 -19.00
N GLN A 246 -14.39 51.45 -18.21
CA GLN A 246 -15.81 51.83 -18.20
C GLN A 246 -16.31 51.92 -16.73
N SER A 247 -17.53 52.39 -16.46
CA SER A 247 -18.05 52.71 -15.11
C SER A 247 -19.04 51.70 -14.54
N THR A 248 -19.34 50.60 -15.24
CA THR A 248 -20.22 49.49 -14.83
C THR A 248 -19.43 48.44 -14.05
N PRO A 249 -19.93 47.96 -12.90
CA PRO A 249 -19.30 46.87 -12.15
C PRO A 249 -19.10 45.62 -13.01
N GLY A 250 -17.97 44.93 -12.86
CA GLY A 250 -17.68 43.77 -13.69
C GLY A 250 -16.22 43.40 -13.82
N PHE A 251 -15.96 42.40 -14.65
CA PHE A 251 -14.63 41.81 -14.77
C PHE A 251 -14.37 41.16 -16.13
N LEU A 252 -13.10 40.86 -16.38
CA LEU A 252 -12.63 40.00 -17.46
C LEU A 252 -12.26 38.64 -16.86
N ILE A 253 -12.65 37.56 -17.49
CA ILE A 253 -12.31 36.20 -17.09
C ILE A 253 -11.51 35.49 -18.18
N GLU A 254 -10.36 34.97 -17.80
CA GLU A 254 -9.52 34.07 -18.58
C GLU A 254 -9.76 32.65 -18.09
N GLY A 255 -10.41 31.81 -18.89
CA GLY A 255 -10.96 30.53 -18.41
C GLY A 255 -9.95 29.40 -18.18
N TYR A 256 -8.96 29.30 -19.06
CA TYR A 256 -7.91 28.27 -19.08
C TYR A 256 -6.73 28.78 -19.92
N PHE A 257 -5.60 28.06 -19.93
CA PHE A 257 -4.45 28.40 -20.77
C PHE A 257 -4.46 27.61 -22.08
N HIS A 258 -4.59 28.27 -23.23
CA HIS A 258 -4.55 27.60 -24.54
C HIS A 258 -3.14 27.18 -25.00
N THR A 259 -2.11 27.54 -24.22
CA THR A 259 -0.75 26.99 -24.34
C THR A 259 -0.59 25.68 -23.57
N TYR A 260 -1.51 25.34 -22.66
CA TYR A 260 -1.64 23.99 -22.13
C TYR A 260 -2.39 23.16 -23.18
N GLN A 261 -1.64 22.30 -23.85
CA GLN A 261 -2.08 21.65 -25.09
C GLN A 261 -3.34 20.78 -24.89
N PRO A 262 -3.52 20.01 -23.79
CA PRO A 262 -4.76 19.26 -23.55
C PRO A 262 -6.01 20.14 -23.45
N ALA A 263 -5.96 21.26 -22.71
CA ALA A 263 -7.09 22.19 -22.61
C ALA A 263 -7.44 22.82 -23.96
N ARG A 264 -6.43 23.12 -24.79
CA ARG A 264 -6.65 23.59 -26.17
C ARG A 264 -7.39 22.55 -27.03
N HIS A 265 -7.09 21.26 -26.90
CA HIS A 265 -7.79 20.20 -27.64
C HIS A 265 -9.23 20.04 -27.15
N ARG A 266 -9.47 20.10 -25.83
CA ARG A 266 -10.83 20.16 -25.26
C ARG A 266 -11.63 21.34 -25.79
N ALA A 267 -11.00 22.50 -25.93
CA ALA A 267 -11.66 23.71 -26.41
C ALA A 267 -12.01 23.70 -27.91
N LEU A 268 -11.56 22.72 -28.69
CA LEU A 268 -12.09 22.47 -30.03
C LEU A 268 -13.52 21.93 -30.00
N ASN A 269 -13.94 21.32 -28.88
CA ASN A 269 -15.30 20.85 -28.68
C ASN A 269 -16.18 22.01 -28.21
N MET A 270 -17.25 22.28 -28.96
CA MET A 270 -18.17 23.38 -28.68
C MET A 270 -18.95 23.16 -27.38
N ASP A 271 -19.30 21.92 -27.03
CA ASP A 271 -20.03 21.60 -25.81
C ASP A 271 -19.16 21.81 -24.56
N TYR A 272 -17.86 21.50 -24.65
CA TYR A 272 -16.90 21.88 -23.60
C TYR A 272 -16.90 23.39 -23.34
N CYS A 273 -16.87 24.20 -24.41
CA CYS A 273 -16.94 25.66 -24.30
C CYS A 273 -18.30 26.15 -23.76
N HIS A 274 -19.40 25.52 -24.18
CA HIS A 274 -20.74 25.79 -23.66
C HIS A 274 -20.80 25.56 -22.14
N GLN A 275 -20.22 24.47 -21.65
CA GLN A 275 -20.21 24.18 -20.22
C GLN A 275 -19.46 25.25 -19.40
N GLU A 276 -18.42 25.89 -19.95
CA GLU A 276 -17.82 27.07 -19.31
C GLU A 276 -18.80 28.25 -19.28
N GLY A 277 -19.55 28.48 -20.36
CA GLY A 277 -20.64 29.47 -20.40
C GLY A 277 -21.73 29.22 -19.34
N VAL A 278 -22.13 27.96 -19.12
CA VAL A 278 -23.08 27.55 -18.07
C VAL A 278 -22.51 27.90 -16.69
N ARG A 279 -21.25 27.56 -16.42
CA ARG A 279 -20.58 27.87 -15.14
C ARG A 279 -20.50 29.37 -14.88
N ILE A 280 -20.24 30.17 -15.92
CA ILE A 280 -20.29 31.64 -15.82
C ILE A 280 -21.73 32.10 -15.51
N ALA A 281 -22.75 31.54 -16.15
CA ALA A 281 -24.15 31.91 -15.86
C ALA A 281 -24.53 31.66 -14.39
N ARG A 282 -24.07 30.54 -13.83
CA ARG A 282 -24.25 30.20 -12.40
C ARG A 282 -23.57 31.20 -11.46
N GLY A 283 -22.36 31.66 -11.81
CA GLY A 283 -21.72 32.76 -11.07
C GLY A 283 -22.51 34.07 -11.13
N ILE A 284 -23.09 34.41 -12.28
CA ILE A 284 -23.97 35.58 -12.42
C ILE A 284 -25.27 35.40 -11.62
N ARG A 285 -25.85 34.20 -11.61
CA ARG A 285 -26.99 33.86 -10.75
C ARG A 285 -26.66 34.12 -9.28
N ASP A 286 -25.48 33.74 -8.80
CA ASP A 286 -25.07 33.99 -7.41
C ASP A 286 -24.83 35.48 -7.11
N ILE A 287 -24.41 36.25 -8.12
CA ILE A 287 -24.26 37.71 -8.00
C ILE A 287 -25.62 38.39 -7.81
N PHE A 288 -26.62 38.04 -8.62
CA PHE A 288 -27.90 38.75 -8.68
C PHE A 288 -29.08 38.02 -8.03
N GLY A 289 -28.91 36.80 -7.54
CA GLY A 289 -30.00 35.98 -7.01
C GLY A 289 -31.01 35.59 -8.11
N LEU A 290 -30.52 35.20 -9.30
CA LEU A 290 -31.38 34.75 -10.40
C LEU A 290 -32.01 33.38 -10.11
N ASN A 291 -32.97 32.95 -10.93
CA ASN A 291 -33.61 31.65 -10.73
C ASN A 291 -32.61 30.52 -11.02
N PRO A 292 -32.42 29.56 -10.10
CA PRO A 292 -31.60 28.38 -10.36
C PRO A 292 -32.26 27.48 -11.42
N GLU A 293 -31.44 26.74 -12.18
CA GLU A 293 -31.97 25.71 -13.08
C GLU A 293 -32.65 24.59 -12.27
N THR A 294 -33.73 24.00 -12.78
CA THR A 294 -34.39 22.85 -12.10
C THR A 294 -33.83 21.49 -12.53
N ARG A 295 -32.86 21.50 -13.46
CA ARG A 295 -32.26 20.31 -14.09
C ARG A 295 -30.74 20.36 -13.97
N GLY A 296 -30.09 19.22 -14.11
CA GLY A 296 -28.65 19.04 -14.00
C GLY A 296 -27.99 18.61 -15.30
N TYR A 297 -26.66 18.47 -15.24
CA TYR A 297 -25.80 18.17 -16.38
C TYR A 297 -24.82 17.07 -16.01
N ILE A 298 -24.39 16.26 -16.99
CA ILE A 298 -23.22 15.39 -16.87
C ILE A 298 -22.20 15.81 -17.95
N MET A 299 -20.93 15.93 -17.56
CA MET A 299 -19.82 16.20 -18.48
C MET A 299 -18.67 15.25 -18.18
N GLY A 300 -17.96 14.77 -19.20
CA GLY A 300 -16.82 13.90 -18.96
C GLY A 300 -15.89 13.73 -20.14
N THR A 301 -14.92 12.81 -19.97
CA THR A 301 -14.00 12.38 -21.02
C THR A 301 -13.94 10.86 -21.14
N VAL A 302 -13.76 10.34 -22.35
CA VAL A 302 -13.44 8.93 -22.64
C VAL A 302 -11.99 8.81 -23.11
N LYS A 303 -11.21 7.96 -22.44
CA LYS A 303 -9.77 7.77 -22.72
C LYS A 303 -9.40 6.28 -22.73
N ASP A 304 -8.24 5.97 -23.27
CA ASP A 304 -7.64 4.64 -23.20
C ASP A 304 -7.27 4.30 -21.75
N LEU A 305 -7.44 3.05 -21.34
CA LEU A 305 -7.10 2.58 -19.99
C LEU A 305 -5.58 2.44 -19.78
N HIS A 306 -4.83 2.10 -20.84
CA HIS A 306 -3.42 1.68 -20.75
C HIS A 306 -2.48 2.56 -21.59
N GLU A 307 -2.94 3.06 -22.73
CA GLU A 307 -2.08 3.82 -23.65
C GLU A 307 -1.91 5.28 -23.19
N LYS A 308 -0.65 5.68 -22.98
CA LYS A 308 -0.30 7.07 -22.69
C LYS A 308 -0.09 7.87 -23.97
N MET A 309 -0.56 9.11 -23.96
CA MET A 309 -0.46 10.05 -25.06
C MET A 309 1.01 10.40 -25.33
N SER A 310 1.41 10.38 -26.61
CA SER A 310 2.75 10.80 -27.04
C SER A 310 2.67 11.49 -28.40
N HIS A 311 2.74 12.82 -28.39
CA HIS A 311 2.74 13.62 -29.63
C HIS A 311 3.41 14.98 -29.41
N PRO A 312 4.18 15.52 -30.39
CA PRO A 312 4.84 16.84 -30.25
C PRO A 312 3.90 18.04 -30.03
N LEU A 313 2.61 17.87 -30.30
CA LEU A 313 1.56 18.89 -30.08
C LEU A 313 0.65 18.56 -28.89
N TYR A 314 1.02 17.60 -28.04
CA TYR A 314 0.25 17.20 -26.88
C TYR A 314 1.15 16.86 -25.67
N SER A 315 1.66 17.90 -25.01
CA SER A 315 2.38 17.84 -23.73
C SER A 315 1.41 18.06 -22.57
N TYR A 316 1.40 17.12 -21.62
CA TYR A 316 0.51 17.13 -20.46
C TYR A 316 1.27 17.29 -19.13
N SER A 317 0.53 17.48 -18.04
CA SER A 317 1.12 17.47 -16.69
C SER A 317 1.31 16.03 -16.23
N PRO A 318 2.51 15.60 -15.80
CA PRO A 318 2.74 14.24 -15.30
C PRO A 318 1.72 13.79 -14.25
N GLY A 319 1.29 12.53 -14.34
CA GLY A 319 0.31 11.94 -13.40
C GLY A 319 -1.11 12.51 -13.49
N SER A 320 -1.38 13.44 -14.41
CA SER A 320 -2.73 13.94 -14.64
C SER A 320 -3.53 13.00 -15.54
N ILE A 321 -4.85 13.16 -15.54
CA ILE A 321 -5.74 12.40 -16.44
C ILE A 321 -5.40 12.60 -17.93
N ASP A 322 -4.68 13.67 -18.27
CA ASP A 322 -4.28 13.99 -19.64
C ASP A 322 -3.10 13.17 -20.15
N GLN A 323 -2.54 12.30 -19.31
CA GLN A 323 -1.56 11.30 -19.73
C GLN A 323 -2.17 10.23 -20.63
N TRP A 324 -3.46 9.92 -20.52
CA TRP A 324 -4.11 8.85 -21.27
C TRP A 324 -4.60 9.32 -22.64
N VAL A 325 -4.52 8.46 -23.66
CA VAL A 325 -4.96 8.76 -25.03
C VAL A 325 -6.48 9.03 -25.07
N PRO A 326 -6.95 10.19 -25.58
CA PRO A 326 -8.37 10.42 -25.78
C PRO A 326 -8.97 9.57 -26.91
N LEU A 327 -10.13 8.95 -26.67
CA LEU A 327 -10.75 8.02 -27.62
C LEU A 327 -11.69 8.75 -28.60
N ASN A 328 -11.14 9.12 -29.74
CA ASN A 328 -11.86 9.76 -30.84
C ASN A 328 -12.98 8.85 -31.39
N GLY A 329 -14.16 9.40 -31.60
CA GLY A 329 -15.29 8.65 -32.17
C GLY A 329 -15.97 7.65 -31.21
N ALA A 330 -15.62 7.64 -29.92
CA ALA A 330 -16.33 6.82 -28.94
C ALA A 330 -17.82 7.22 -28.83
N GLN A 331 -18.70 6.25 -28.65
CA GLN A 331 -20.11 6.48 -28.37
C GLN A 331 -20.38 6.28 -26.88
N VAL A 332 -21.05 7.23 -26.24
CA VAL A 332 -21.40 7.19 -24.82
C VAL A 332 -22.91 7.19 -24.67
N ASP A 333 -23.48 6.17 -24.05
CA ASP A 333 -24.88 6.13 -23.66
C ASP A 333 -25.06 6.54 -22.20
N LEU A 334 -26.07 7.36 -21.95
CA LEU A 334 -26.56 7.70 -20.62
C LEU A 334 -27.74 6.80 -20.28
N LEU A 335 -27.66 6.11 -19.14
CA LEU A 335 -28.68 5.18 -18.67
C LEU A 335 -29.36 5.69 -17.40
N LYS A 336 -30.68 5.49 -17.32
CA LYS A 336 -31.49 5.67 -16.12
C LYS A 336 -32.28 4.38 -15.88
N ASP A 337 -32.16 3.81 -14.68
CA ASP A 337 -32.79 2.53 -14.32
C ASP A 337 -32.48 1.40 -15.33
N GLY A 338 -31.25 1.38 -15.86
CA GLY A 338 -30.78 0.41 -16.85
C GLY A 338 -31.25 0.64 -18.30
N GLN A 339 -32.01 1.71 -18.58
CA GLN A 339 -32.46 2.06 -19.93
C GLN A 339 -31.69 3.25 -20.49
N VAL A 340 -31.28 3.16 -21.76
CA VAL A 340 -30.66 4.29 -22.47
C VAL A 340 -31.67 5.42 -22.63
N VAL A 341 -31.34 6.59 -22.09
CA VAL A 341 -32.17 7.79 -22.17
C VAL A 341 -31.60 8.84 -23.13
N GLN A 342 -30.28 8.88 -23.30
CA GLN A 342 -29.57 9.74 -24.25
C GLN A 342 -28.28 9.07 -24.73
N THR A 343 -27.76 9.52 -25.87
CA THR A 343 -26.50 9.06 -26.47
C THR A 343 -25.71 10.26 -26.95
N TYR A 344 -24.40 10.26 -26.70
CA TYR A 344 -23.44 11.26 -27.17
C TYR A 344 -22.39 10.60 -28.07
N GLN A 345 -22.01 11.28 -29.15
CA GLN A 345 -20.96 10.85 -30.06
C GLN A 345 -19.74 11.74 -29.86
N VAL A 346 -18.66 11.17 -29.32
CA VAL A 346 -17.39 11.89 -29.12
C VAL A 346 -16.81 12.28 -30.48
N ASP A 347 -16.26 13.50 -30.55
CA ASP A 347 -15.64 14.04 -31.76
C ASP A 347 -14.28 13.39 -32.08
N ASN A 348 -13.60 13.89 -33.11
CA ASN A 348 -12.27 13.42 -33.52
C ASN A 348 -11.16 14.43 -33.22
N ASN A 349 -11.35 15.29 -32.21
CA ASN A 349 -10.47 16.41 -31.91
C ASN A 349 -9.42 16.09 -30.82
N TYR A 350 -9.22 14.81 -30.48
CA TYR A 350 -8.26 14.35 -29.48
C TYR A 350 -8.53 14.96 -28.09
N ASN A 351 -9.80 14.94 -27.67
CA ASN A 351 -10.23 15.47 -26.36
C ASN A 351 -11.08 14.48 -25.52
N GLY A 352 -11.75 13.52 -26.15
CA GLY A 352 -12.58 12.53 -25.48
C GLY A 352 -13.89 13.07 -24.90
N VAL A 353 -14.24 14.33 -25.12
CA VAL A 353 -15.31 15.06 -24.42
C VAL A 353 -16.70 14.51 -24.75
N PHE A 354 -17.55 14.40 -23.73
CA PHE A 354 -19.00 14.23 -23.87
C PHE A 354 -19.78 15.09 -22.86
N VAL A 355 -21.01 15.48 -23.23
CA VAL A 355 -21.90 16.30 -22.39
C VAL A 355 -23.36 15.84 -22.55
N PHE A 356 -24.05 15.66 -21.43
CA PHE A 356 -25.51 15.47 -21.36
C PHE A 356 -26.12 16.62 -20.57
N GLU A 357 -27.05 17.35 -21.20
CA GLU A 357 -27.71 18.53 -20.61
C GLU A 357 -29.18 18.21 -20.30
N ASP A 358 -29.84 19.10 -19.54
CA ASP A 358 -31.27 19.01 -19.22
C ASP A 358 -31.67 17.66 -18.59
N LEU A 359 -30.95 17.22 -17.57
CA LEU A 359 -31.20 15.97 -16.86
C LEU A 359 -32.06 16.19 -15.61
N GLU A 360 -33.04 15.30 -15.37
CA GLU A 360 -33.76 15.30 -14.08
C GLU A 360 -32.78 14.93 -12.96
N PRO A 361 -32.90 15.53 -11.76
CA PRO A 361 -32.15 15.07 -10.60
C PRO A 361 -32.39 13.57 -10.33
N GLY A 362 -31.33 12.83 -10.02
CA GLY A 362 -31.40 11.38 -9.80
C GLY A 362 -30.09 10.66 -10.12
N ASN A 363 -30.12 9.33 -10.05
CA ASN A 363 -28.97 8.48 -10.31
C ASN A 363 -28.96 8.03 -11.77
N TYR A 364 -27.78 8.08 -12.39
CA TYR A 364 -27.53 7.68 -13.76
C TYR A 364 -26.27 6.80 -13.82
N THR A 365 -26.18 5.98 -14.85
CA THR A 365 -24.95 5.27 -15.21
C THR A 365 -24.57 5.59 -16.65
N LEU A 366 -23.31 5.37 -17.00
CA LEU A 366 -22.78 5.62 -18.34
C LEU A 366 -22.28 4.32 -18.95
N ARG A 367 -22.29 4.26 -20.28
CA ARG A 367 -21.73 3.15 -21.05
C ARG A 367 -21.05 3.66 -22.31
N ALA A 368 -19.73 3.55 -22.37
CA ALA A 368 -18.92 3.88 -23.53
C ALA A 368 -18.60 2.65 -24.38
N ARG A 369 -18.51 2.85 -25.70
CA ARG A 369 -18.09 1.86 -26.69
C ARG A 369 -17.32 2.50 -27.83
N LEU A 370 -16.36 1.77 -28.39
CA LEU A 370 -15.59 2.14 -29.58
C LEU A 370 -15.10 0.85 -30.25
N ASP A 371 -15.12 0.79 -31.59
CA ASP A 371 -14.60 -0.35 -32.32
C ASP A 371 -13.11 -0.58 -32.01
N GLY A 372 -12.71 -1.82 -31.74
CA GLY A 372 -11.35 -2.18 -31.32
C GLY A 372 -11.09 -2.06 -29.82
N TYR A 373 -12.13 -1.68 -29.04
CA TYR A 373 -12.10 -1.63 -27.58
C TYR A 373 -13.19 -2.53 -26.98
N LYS A 374 -12.91 -3.08 -25.80
CA LYS A 374 -13.91 -3.79 -25.00
C LYS A 374 -14.98 -2.80 -24.55
N GLU A 375 -16.24 -3.22 -24.55
CA GLU A 375 -17.34 -2.38 -24.06
C GLU A 375 -17.15 -2.08 -22.57
N GLN A 376 -17.51 -0.88 -22.15
CA GLN A 376 -17.49 -0.51 -20.74
C GLN A 376 -18.37 -1.48 -19.93
N GLY A 377 -17.74 -2.20 -18.99
CA GLY A 377 -18.37 -3.17 -18.10
C GLY A 377 -18.00 -4.63 -18.41
N ASP A 378 -17.38 -4.90 -19.55
CA ASP A 378 -16.88 -6.23 -19.93
C ASP A 378 -15.51 -6.57 -19.31
N TYR A 379 -14.93 -5.63 -18.57
CA TYR A 379 -13.74 -5.78 -17.75
C TYR A 379 -14.06 -5.29 -16.33
N SER A 380 -13.46 -5.92 -15.32
CA SER A 380 -13.73 -5.67 -13.89
C SER A 380 -12.45 -5.42 -13.11
N GLU A 381 -12.57 -4.87 -11.91
CA GLU A 381 -11.45 -4.71 -10.95
C GLU A 381 -10.67 -6.01 -10.72
N GLY A 382 -11.33 -7.18 -10.79
CA GLY A 382 -10.71 -8.49 -10.59
C GLY A 382 -10.03 -9.09 -11.83
N THR A 383 -10.10 -8.41 -12.98
CA THR A 383 -9.51 -8.88 -14.26
C THR A 383 -8.40 -7.98 -14.78
N ILE A 384 -8.08 -6.89 -14.07
CA ILE A 384 -7.02 -5.94 -14.42
C ILE A 384 -5.96 -5.88 -13.31
N SER A 385 -4.77 -5.38 -13.61
CA SER A 385 -3.74 -5.17 -12.57
C SER A 385 -4.19 -4.12 -11.55
N SER A 386 -3.66 -4.21 -10.33
CA SER A 386 -3.97 -3.29 -9.22
C SER A 386 -3.68 -1.82 -9.54
N GLU A 387 -2.82 -1.56 -10.54
CA GLU A 387 -2.46 -0.22 -11.00
C GLU A 387 -3.66 0.59 -11.52
N TYR A 388 -4.64 -0.07 -12.17
CA TYR A 388 -5.74 0.61 -12.88
C TYR A 388 -7.10 0.47 -12.19
N THR A 389 -7.13 -0.13 -11.00
CA THR A 389 -8.38 -0.44 -10.29
C THR A 389 -9.19 0.82 -10.01
N GLN A 390 -8.55 1.94 -9.67
CA GLN A 390 -9.24 3.20 -9.38
C GLN A 390 -9.86 3.83 -10.63
N GLU A 391 -9.17 3.79 -11.78
CA GLU A 391 -9.67 4.24 -13.08
C GLU A 391 -10.91 3.45 -13.49
N VAL A 392 -10.87 2.12 -13.32
CA VAL A 392 -12.03 1.25 -13.61
C VAL A 392 -13.17 1.54 -12.64
N ALA A 393 -12.92 1.63 -11.34
CA ALA A 393 -13.94 1.97 -10.34
C ALA A 393 -14.63 3.31 -10.66
N ASN A 394 -13.85 4.33 -11.00
CA ASN A 394 -14.36 5.65 -11.40
C ASN A 394 -15.18 5.56 -12.70
N SER A 395 -14.72 4.79 -13.68
CA SER A 395 -15.42 4.56 -14.95
C SER A 395 -16.81 3.96 -14.70
N MET A 396 -16.93 3.00 -13.78
CA MET A 396 -18.16 2.25 -13.48
C MET A 396 -19.07 2.91 -12.42
N ALA A 397 -18.74 4.10 -11.93
CA ALA A 397 -19.48 4.75 -10.86
C ALA A 397 -20.93 5.09 -11.22
N VAL A 398 -21.80 5.16 -10.20
CA VAL A 398 -23.14 5.75 -10.32
C VAL A 398 -23.01 7.27 -10.21
N TYR A 399 -23.50 7.99 -11.21
CA TYR A 399 -23.43 9.44 -11.30
C TYR A 399 -24.71 10.08 -10.76
N GLN A 400 -24.60 10.78 -9.64
CA GLN A 400 -25.71 11.53 -9.07
C GLN A 400 -25.84 12.89 -9.75
N VAL A 401 -26.94 13.11 -10.46
CA VAL A 401 -27.30 14.40 -11.07
C VAL A 401 -28.12 15.22 -10.06
N LYS A 402 -27.75 16.49 -9.93
CA LYS A 402 -28.46 17.49 -9.13
C LYS A 402 -28.88 18.67 -9.99
N ALA A 403 -29.98 19.32 -9.61
CA ALA A 403 -30.42 20.54 -10.27
C ALA A 403 -29.36 21.65 -10.12
N ASP A 404 -29.17 22.45 -11.17
CA ASP A 404 -28.28 23.62 -11.17
C ASP A 404 -26.78 23.30 -10.91
N GLU A 405 -26.39 22.05 -11.17
CA GLU A 405 -25.02 21.54 -11.02
C GLU A 405 -24.58 20.75 -12.26
N THR A 406 -23.27 20.52 -12.36
CA THR A 406 -22.67 19.62 -13.36
C THR A 406 -21.95 18.49 -12.62
N THR A 407 -22.32 17.26 -12.94
CA THR A 407 -21.65 16.05 -12.45
C THR A 407 -20.56 15.64 -13.44
N TYR A 408 -19.37 15.31 -12.95
CA TYR A 408 -18.21 14.99 -13.79
C TYR A 408 -17.93 13.50 -13.88
N ALA A 409 -17.63 13.00 -15.08
CA ALA A 409 -17.39 11.60 -15.36
C ALA A 409 -16.04 11.36 -16.06
N ARG A 410 -15.35 10.29 -15.66
CA ARG A 410 -14.06 9.87 -16.26
C ARG A 410 -14.21 8.43 -16.71
N LEU A 411 -14.36 8.24 -18.02
CA LEU A 411 -14.54 6.92 -18.61
C LEU A 411 -13.24 6.45 -19.25
N TYR A 412 -12.95 5.17 -19.08
CA TYR A 412 -11.80 4.49 -19.66
C TYR A 412 -12.28 3.30 -20.48
N LEU A 413 -11.60 2.94 -21.56
CA LEU A 413 -11.84 1.69 -22.30
C LEU A 413 -10.53 0.95 -22.50
N GLU A 414 -10.57 -0.38 -22.37
CA GLU A 414 -9.44 -1.27 -22.64
C GLU A 414 -9.47 -1.74 -24.10
N ALA A 415 -8.35 -1.64 -24.81
CA ALA A 415 -8.25 -2.13 -26.18
C ALA A 415 -8.47 -3.65 -26.24
N GLU A 416 -9.17 -4.15 -27.27
CA GLU A 416 -9.42 -5.60 -27.42
C GLU A 416 -8.13 -6.42 -27.54
N GLY A 417 -7.09 -5.82 -28.11
CA GLY A 417 -5.77 -6.45 -28.29
C GLY A 417 -4.76 -6.15 -27.17
N TYR A 418 -5.20 -5.56 -26.04
CA TYR A 418 -4.30 -5.34 -24.91
C TYR A 418 -3.90 -6.67 -24.28
N GLU A 419 -2.60 -6.91 -24.22
CA GLU A 419 -1.99 -8.01 -23.48
C GLU A 419 -1.18 -7.40 -22.33
N PRO A 420 -1.43 -7.80 -21.07
CA PRO A 420 -0.63 -7.35 -19.95
C PRO A 420 0.86 -7.63 -20.19
N PRO A 421 1.77 -6.77 -19.71
CA PRO A 421 3.21 -7.02 -19.82
C PRO A 421 3.55 -8.41 -19.28
N ALA A 422 4.27 -9.21 -20.07
CA ALA A 422 4.66 -10.58 -19.69
C ALA A 422 5.58 -10.62 -18.44
N VAL A 423 6.21 -9.49 -18.11
CA VAL A 423 7.01 -9.29 -16.91
C VAL A 423 6.68 -7.92 -16.33
N THR A 424 6.19 -7.89 -15.10
CA THR A 424 6.08 -6.68 -14.29
C THR A 424 7.36 -6.52 -13.48
N TYR A 425 7.99 -5.35 -13.58
CA TYR A 425 9.19 -5.04 -12.81
C TYR A 425 8.81 -4.21 -11.59
N TYR A 426 9.29 -4.64 -10.42
CA TYR A 426 9.12 -3.93 -9.17
C TYR A 426 10.45 -3.29 -8.76
N ASN A 427 10.40 -2.10 -8.16
CA ASN A 427 11.59 -1.46 -7.60
C ASN A 427 12.24 -2.38 -6.53
N TYR A 428 11.38 -2.98 -5.69
CA TYR A 428 11.73 -3.94 -4.65
C TYR A 428 10.89 -5.23 -4.80
N PRO A 429 11.36 -6.23 -5.55
CA PRO A 429 10.61 -7.49 -5.70
C PRO A 429 10.63 -8.29 -4.40
N ASP A 430 9.53 -8.98 -4.10
CA ASP A 430 9.49 -9.96 -3.01
C ASP A 430 10.39 -11.17 -3.37
N PRO A 431 11.27 -11.60 -2.44
CA PRO A 431 12.07 -12.80 -2.65
C PRO A 431 11.20 -14.07 -2.60
N GLU A 432 11.65 -15.12 -3.28
CA GLU A 432 11.02 -16.44 -3.15
C GLU A 432 11.33 -17.02 -1.77
N GLN A 433 10.31 -17.15 -0.93
CA GLN A 433 10.44 -17.65 0.44
C GLN A 433 9.27 -18.59 0.79
N PRO A 434 9.47 -19.53 1.73
CA PRO A 434 8.37 -20.32 2.25
C PRO A 434 7.32 -19.42 2.92
N ALA A 435 6.04 -19.67 2.65
CA ALA A 435 4.93 -18.87 3.16
C ALA A 435 4.75 -18.89 4.70
N TYR A 436 5.41 -19.81 5.41
CA TYR A 436 5.41 -19.87 6.87
C TYR A 436 6.43 -18.95 7.55
N VAL A 437 7.19 -18.16 6.78
CA VAL A 437 8.24 -17.28 7.31
C VAL A 437 7.64 -15.92 7.59
N THR A 438 7.95 -15.36 8.76
CA THR A 438 7.72 -13.97 9.14
C THR A 438 9.03 -13.31 9.56
N VAL A 439 9.01 -12.00 9.82
CA VAL A 439 10.15 -11.31 10.45
C VAL A 439 10.30 -11.77 11.90
N ALA A 440 11.52 -12.11 12.30
CA ALA A 440 11.90 -12.46 13.66
C ALA A 440 12.37 -11.24 14.46
N ASP A 441 12.27 -11.32 15.79
CA ASP A 441 12.74 -10.25 16.68
C ASP A 441 14.27 -10.18 16.75
N GLU A 442 14.96 -11.28 16.42
CA GLU A 442 16.41 -11.39 16.48
C GLU A 442 16.99 -12.26 15.35
N TYR A 443 18.11 -11.82 14.78
CA TYR A 443 18.90 -12.59 13.82
C TYR A 443 20.38 -12.64 14.20
N ASN A 444 20.99 -13.81 14.00
CA ASN A 444 22.42 -14.04 14.18
C ASN A 444 23.13 -13.92 12.83
N PHE A 445 24.18 -13.10 12.78
CA PHE A 445 25.02 -12.90 11.60
C PHE A 445 26.47 -13.28 11.89
N GLU A 446 27.13 -13.85 10.87
CA GLU A 446 28.59 -13.84 10.77
C GLU A 446 29.02 -12.70 9.84
N GLN A 447 30.22 -12.16 10.06
CA GLN A 447 30.73 -11.05 9.25
C GLN A 447 32.09 -11.35 8.62
N GLU A 448 32.34 -10.76 7.46
CA GLU A 448 33.64 -10.81 6.81
C GLU A 448 33.92 -9.50 6.06
N THR A 449 35.14 -8.96 6.23
CA THR A 449 35.53 -7.68 5.62
C THR A 449 36.60 -7.86 4.55
N THR A 450 36.41 -7.23 3.39
CA THR A 450 37.37 -7.18 2.29
C THR A 450 37.64 -5.73 1.88
N GLU A 451 38.90 -5.40 1.62
CA GLU A 451 39.31 -4.09 1.10
C GLU A 451 39.48 -4.14 -0.41
N TYR A 452 38.92 -3.16 -1.13
CA TYR A 452 38.96 -3.09 -2.59
C TYR A 452 39.81 -1.92 -3.09
N PRO A 453 40.55 -2.10 -4.20
CA PRO A 453 41.39 -1.05 -4.77
C PRO A 453 40.57 -0.09 -5.66
N VAL A 454 39.63 0.64 -5.05
CA VAL A 454 38.89 1.72 -5.74
C VAL A 454 39.67 3.03 -5.66
N GLU A 455 39.76 3.76 -6.77
CA GLU A 455 40.48 5.03 -6.84
C GLU A 455 39.51 6.22 -6.75
N GLY A 456 39.93 7.30 -6.09
CA GLY A 456 39.13 8.52 -5.94
C GLY A 456 38.23 8.54 -4.69
N ASN A 457 37.41 9.58 -4.58
CA ASN A 457 36.40 9.70 -3.53
C ASN A 457 35.13 8.96 -3.95
N ILE A 458 34.59 8.11 -3.08
CA ILE A 458 33.33 7.41 -3.36
C ILE A 458 32.17 8.39 -3.23
N ARG A 459 31.25 8.35 -4.19
CA ARG A 459 30.05 9.18 -4.25
C ARG A 459 28.78 8.38 -3.96
N ARG A 460 28.71 7.14 -4.47
CA ARG A 460 27.53 6.27 -4.39
C ARG A 460 27.94 4.81 -4.43
N THR A 461 27.29 3.98 -3.61
CA THR A 461 27.34 2.52 -3.68
C THR A 461 25.91 1.99 -3.72
N ILE A 462 25.63 1.09 -4.66
CA ILE A 462 24.33 0.41 -4.77
C ILE A 462 24.55 -1.09 -4.66
N VAL A 463 23.74 -1.75 -3.84
CA VAL A 463 23.66 -3.22 -3.77
C VAL A 463 22.46 -3.68 -4.62
N ARG A 464 22.68 -4.63 -5.53
CA ARG A 464 21.63 -5.28 -6.32
C ARG A 464 21.97 -6.77 -6.46
N GLY A 465 21.30 -7.61 -5.68
CA GLY A 465 21.68 -9.02 -5.54
C GLY A 465 23.11 -9.16 -5.02
N ASP A 466 23.93 -9.99 -5.68
CA ASP A 466 25.35 -10.14 -5.37
C ASP A 466 26.25 -9.02 -5.91
N SER A 467 25.70 -8.01 -6.60
CA SER A 467 26.48 -6.95 -7.23
C SER A 467 26.51 -5.69 -6.37
N LEU A 468 27.72 -5.17 -6.11
CA LEU A 468 27.94 -3.85 -5.57
C LEU A 468 28.48 -2.95 -6.69
N VAL A 469 27.77 -1.88 -7.01
CA VAL A 469 28.17 -0.89 -8.01
C VAL A 469 28.61 0.38 -7.29
N VAL A 470 29.88 0.74 -7.44
CA VAL A 470 30.52 1.84 -6.71
C VAL A 470 30.94 2.93 -7.68
N LEU A 471 30.35 4.12 -7.55
CA LEU A 471 30.75 5.34 -8.24
C LEU A 471 31.82 6.08 -7.43
N THR A 472 32.93 6.41 -8.09
CA THR A 472 33.96 7.29 -7.54
C THR A 472 34.23 8.48 -8.44
N GLU A 473 34.87 9.51 -7.87
CA GLU A 473 35.33 10.70 -8.56
C GLU A 473 36.79 11.00 -8.20
N ASN A 474 37.61 11.29 -9.20
CA ASN A 474 39.01 11.66 -9.04
C ASN A 474 39.38 12.85 -9.93
N ASN A 475 39.50 14.03 -9.35
CA ASN A 475 39.87 15.29 -10.04
C ASN A 475 38.96 15.64 -11.24
N GLY A 476 37.66 15.44 -11.10
CA GLY A 476 36.63 15.70 -12.11
C GLY A 476 36.29 14.51 -13.01
N GLU A 477 37.02 13.40 -12.88
CA GLU A 477 36.84 12.19 -13.69
C GLU A 477 36.10 11.09 -12.90
N PRO A 478 34.95 10.61 -13.39
CA PRO A 478 34.21 9.53 -12.73
C PRO A 478 34.74 8.15 -13.12
N ALA A 479 34.68 7.21 -12.19
CA ALA A 479 34.86 5.78 -12.45
C ALA A 479 33.75 4.99 -11.76
N ILE A 480 33.33 3.87 -12.37
CA ILE A 480 32.29 2.99 -11.81
C ILE A 480 32.88 1.59 -11.69
N TYR A 481 32.87 1.00 -10.50
CA TYR A 481 33.41 -0.32 -10.23
C TYR A 481 32.27 -1.32 -9.95
N LEU A 482 32.37 -2.52 -10.52
CA LEU A 482 31.48 -3.63 -10.23
C LEU A 482 32.22 -4.66 -9.37
N ILE A 483 31.71 -4.88 -8.16
CA ILE A 483 32.22 -5.85 -7.20
C ILE A 483 31.18 -6.95 -7.02
N ASN A 484 31.62 -8.22 -6.95
CA ASN A 484 30.76 -9.34 -6.57
C ASN A 484 30.88 -9.58 -5.06
N GLY A 485 29.80 -9.33 -4.32
CA GLY A 485 29.76 -9.47 -2.86
C GLY A 485 29.84 -10.92 -2.36
N LYS A 486 29.55 -11.92 -3.21
CA LYS A 486 29.64 -13.34 -2.87
C LYS A 486 31.06 -13.89 -3.08
N THR A 487 31.65 -13.65 -4.25
CA THR A 487 33.01 -14.12 -4.57
C THR A 487 34.11 -13.21 -4.02
N LYS A 488 33.75 -11.97 -3.64
CA LYS A 488 34.64 -10.92 -3.11
C LYS A 488 35.65 -10.43 -4.14
N GLU A 489 35.27 -10.49 -5.40
CA GLU A 489 36.12 -10.09 -6.52
C GLU A 489 35.69 -8.73 -7.06
N LEU A 490 36.67 -7.85 -7.31
CA LEU A 490 36.47 -6.70 -8.18
C LEU A 490 36.42 -7.20 -9.63
N ILE A 491 35.22 -7.18 -10.23
CA ILE A 491 34.97 -7.80 -11.53
C ILE A 491 35.54 -6.93 -12.66
N LYS A 492 35.16 -5.65 -12.70
CA LYS A 492 35.58 -4.70 -13.75
C LYS A 492 35.27 -3.26 -13.37
N GLN A 493 35.80 -2.33 -14.16
CA GLN A 493 35.26 -0.97 -14.25
C GLN A 493 34.21 -0.93 -15.36
N ILE A 494 33.03 -0.37 -15.07
CA ILE A 494 31.95 -0.13 -16.05
C ILE A 494 32.32 1.09 -16.89
N SER A 495 32.04 1.02 -18.20
CA SER A 495 32.41 2.09 -19.13
C SER A 495 31.71 3.41 -18.80
N VAL A 496 32.45 4.50 -18.94
CA VAL A 496 31.97 5.89 -18.87
C VAL A 496 32.11 6.62 -20.21
N ASN A 497 32.46 5.89 -21.28
CA ASN A 497 32.62 6.45 -22.62
C ASN A 497 31.24 6.83 -23.19
N GLY A 498 30.97 8.12 -23.34
CA GLY A 498 29.64 8.62 -23.73
C GLY A 498 29.10 9.68 -22.77
N ILE A 499 29.67 9.76 -21.56
CA ILE A 499 29.42 10.87 -20.64
C ILE A 499 30.14 12.13 -21.15
N ALA A 500 29.43 13.26 -21.15
CA ALA A 500 29.95 14.54 -21.61
C ALA A 500 31.28 14.90 -20.90
N PRO A 501 32.23 15.56 -21.60
CA PRO A 501 33.51 15.93 -21.01
C PRO A 501 33.33 16.94 -19.87
N ALA A 502 34.31 17.02 -18.95
CA ALA A 502 34.32 18.07 -17.94
C ALA A 502 34.38 19.46 -18.58
N GLU A 503 33.79 20.43 -17.90
CA GLU A 503 33.84 21.85 -18.29
C GLU A 503 34.70 22.63 -17.27
N PRO A 504 36.02 22.41 -17.20
CA PRO A 504 36.87 22.96 -16.14
C PRO A 504 36.95 24.50 -16.13
N ASN A 505 36.59 25.15 -17.24
CA ASN A 505 36.54 26.61 -17.36
C ASN A 505 35.17 27.20 -17.01
N ASN A 506 34.17 26.36 -16.70
CA ASN A 506 32.85 26.79 -16.27
C ASN A 506 32.80 26.75 -14.73
N ALA A 507 32.77 27.91 -14.08
CA ALA A 507 32.70 28.02 -12.63
C ALA A 507 31.43 27.37 -12.03
N GLY A 508 30.40 27.12 -12.85
CA GLY A 508 29.17 26.43 -12.48
C GLY A 508 29.26 24.89 -12.52
N PHE A 509 30.28 24.32 -13.17
CA PHE A 509 30.44 22.87 -13.32
C PHE A 509 30.82 22.20 -11.98
N ARG A 510 30.23 21.05 -11.66
CA ARG A 510 30.53 20.30 -10.43
C ARG A 510 31.05 18.90 -10.73
N TYR A 511 30.23 18.08 -11.41
CA TYR A 511 30.57 16.68 -11.66
C TYR A 511 30.11 16.24 -13.06
N ARG A 512 30.95 15.48 -13.77
CA ARG A 512 30.55 14.79 -15.02
C ARG A 512 29.48 13.73 -14.73
N LEU A 513 29.59 13.09 -13.57
CA LEU A 513 28.64 12.14 -13.02
C LEU A 513 28.62 12.33 -11.50
N SER A 514 27.48 12.72 -10.95
CA SER A 514 27.30 13.06 -9.53
C SER A 514 26.73 11.90 -8.71
N ASP A 515 25.81 11.15 -9.30
CA ASP A 515 25.09 10.04 -8.67
C ASP A 515 24.62 9.00 -9.72
N ILE A 516 24.28 7.81 -9.25
CA ILE A 516 23.74 6.68 -10.03
C ILE A 516 22.56 6.02 -9.32
N ALA A 517 21.71 5.35 -10.10
CA ALA A 517 20.56 4.55 -9.66
C ALA A 517 20.27 3.43 -10.66
N PHE A 518 19.45 2.45 -10.28
CA PHE A 518 18.93 1.44 -11.20
C PHE A 518 17.43 1.66 -11.47
N THR A 519 17.00 1.42 -12.71
CA THR A 519 15.58 1.17 -13.02
C THR A 519 15.16 -0.20 -12.48
N ALA A 520 13.84 -0.43 -12.36
CA ALA A 520 13.30 -1.71 -11.89
C ALA A 520 13.71 -2.92 -12.76
N ASP A 521 13.92 -2.71 -14.07
CA ASP A 521 14.41 -3.68 -15.05
C ASP A 521 15.95 -3.73 -15.17
N ASN A 522 16.66 -3.24 -14.15
CA ASN A 522 18.12 -3.34 -13.98
C ASN A 522 18.96 -2.57 -15.03
N LYS A 523 18.49 -1.42 -15.50
CA LYS A 523 19.33 -0.48 -16.26
C LYS A 523 20.00 0.50 -15.32
N LEU A 524 21.32 0.65 -15.46
CA LEU A 524 22.05 1.68 -14.72
C LEU A 524 21.74 3.05 -15.32
N VAL A 525 21.43 4.02 -14.47
CA VAL A 525 21.15 5.41 -14.82
C VAL A 525 22.06 6.30 -14.00
N GLY A 526 22.56 7.37 -14.60
CA GLY A 526 23.40 8.34 -13.92
C GLY A 526 23.05 9.77 -14.28
N VAL A 527 23.44 10.72 -13.42
CA VAL A 527 23.15 12.15 -13.61
C VAL A 527 24.42 12.98 -13.40
N ASN A 528 24.64 14.02 -14.21
CA ASN A 528 25.71 15.00 -13.96
C ASN A 528 25.29 16.03 -12.91
N SER A 529 26.22 16.86 -12.42
CA SER A 529 25.85 18.03 -11.62
C SER A 529 26.49 19.30 -12.15
N THR A 530 25.66 20.33 -12.33
CA THR A 530 26.06 21.64 -12.84
C THR A 530 25.09 22.72 -12.39
N LEU A 531 25.59 23.97 -12.35
CA LEU A 531 24.77 25.15 -12.13
C LEU A 531 23.96 25.48 -13.38
N CYS A 532 22.64 25.32 -13.30
CA CYS A 532 21.72 25.76 -14.35
C CYS A 532 21.18 27.17 -14.05
N GLN A 533 20.81 27.91 -15.09
CA GLN A 533 20.32 29.28 -15.02
C GLN A 533 19.03 29.42 -15.82
N ILE A 534 18.06 30.15 -15.27
CA ILE A 534 16.71 30.26 -15.85
C ILE A 534 16.75 30.82 -17.28
N ASN A 535 17.68 31.75 -17.53
CA ASN A 535 17.98 32.30 -18.85
C ASN A 535 19.43 32.86 -18.86
N ASN A 536 19.82 33.45 -19.99
CA ASN A 536 21.19 33.95 -20.21
C ASN A 536 21.55 35.17 -19.35
N ASP A 537 20.57 35.92 -18.82
CA ASP A 537 20.84 37.11 -17.99
C ASP A 537 21.39 36.75 -16.61
N TYR A 538 21.23 35.49 -16.20
CA TYR A 538 21.71 34.97 -14.91
C TYR A 538 23.02 34.17 -15.02
N VAL A 539 23.66 34.19 -16.19
CA VAL A 539 25.00 33.61 -16.39
C VAL A 539 26.02 34.67 -15.99
N PHE A 540 26.80 34.42 -14.93
CA PHE A 540 27.77 35.38 -14.40
C PHE A 540 29.17 35.14 -14.97
N ASP A 541 30.08 36.11 -14.77
CA ASP A 541 31.46 36.04 -15.27
C ASP A 541 32.15 34.74 -14.86
N GLY A 542 32.68 34.02 -15.84
CA GLY A 542 33.32 32.71 -15.65
C GLY A 542 32.38 31.51 -15.66
N GLU A 543 31.07 31.72 -15.86
CA GLU A 543 30.07 30.65 -15.97
C GLU A 543 29.57 30.48 -17.40
N GLN A 544 28.98 29.31 -17.65
CA GLN A 544 28.19 29.02 -18.84
C GLN A 544 26.81 28.52 -18.41
N ARG A 545 25.83 28.59 -19.32
CA ARG A 545 24.49 28.06 -19.05
C ARG A 545 24.57 26.55 -18.88
N GLY A 546 24.29 26.05 -17.68
CA GLY A 546 24.39 24.63 -17.38
C GLY A 546 23.34 23.79 -18.10
N THR A 547 23.71 22.53 -18.36
CA THR A 547 22.79 21.50 -18.87
C THR A 547 22.89 20.28 -17.97
N LEU A 548 21.77 19.99 -17.30
CA LEU A 548 21.55 18.75 -16.56
C LEU A 548 21.33 17.60 -17.55
N ARG A 549 22.06 16.50 -17.37
CA ARG A 549 22.06 15.34 -18.28
C ARG A 549 21.86 14.07 -17.48
N PHE A 550 20.98 13.23 -18.00
CA PHE A 550 20.77 11.87 -17.52
C PHE A 550 21.35 10.91 -18.55
N TYR A 551 22.10 9.92 -18.08
CA TYR A 551 22.73 8.89 -18.90
C TYR A 551 22.13 7.53 -18.57
N LYS A 552 21.93 6.68 -19.59
CA LYS A 552 21.44 5.32 -19.43
C LYS A 552 22.43 4.33 -20.04
N TRP A 553 22.69 3.24 -19.33
CA TRP A 553 23.40 2.07 -19.83
C TRP A 553 22.38 1.01 -20.24
N ASN A 554 22.54 0.42 -21.43
CA ASN A 554 21.70 -0.69 -21.86
C ASN A 554 21.95 -1.96 -21.05
N ASP A 555 23.19 -2.15 -20.61
CA ASP A 555 23.66 -3.20 -19.70
C ASP A 555 24.99 -2.73 -19.08
N LEU A 556 25.55 -3.52 -18.15
CA LEU A 556 26.81 -3.17 -17.46
C LEU A 556 28.06 -3.36 -18.33
N ASP A 557 27.94 -3.76 -19.60
CA ASP A 557 29.03 -3.93 -20.57
C ASP A 557 29.05 -2.84 -21.65
N SER A 558 27.92 -2.18 -21.87
CA SER A 558 27.72 -1.15 -22.88
C SER A 558 28.25 0.21 -22.45
N ASP A 559 28.55 1.06 -23.44
CA ASP A 559 28.81 2.48 -23.24
C ASP A 559 27.49 3.22 -22.87
N PRO A 560 27.51 4.19 -21.94
CA PRO A 560 26.35 5.02 -21.63
C PRO A 560 25.96 5.92 -22.80
N VAL A 561 24.66 6.17 -22.95
CA VAL A 561 24.11 7.19 -23.85
C VAL A 561 23.41 8.29 -23.06
N GLU A 562 23.46 9.54 -23.55
CA GLU A 562 22.62 10.61 -23.02
C GLU A 562 21.15 10.28 -23.30
N TRP A 563 20.37 10.08 -22.24
CA TRP A 563 18.99 9.63 -22.32
C TRP A 563 18.03 10.81 -22.44
N THR A 564 18.22 11.84 -21.62
CA THR A 564 17.53 13.13 -21.72
C THR A 564 18.37 14.24 -21.08
N ASN A 565 18.09 15.49 -21.42
CA ASN A 565 18.77 16.66 -20.85
C ASN A 565 17.82 17.85 -20.67
N THR A 566 18.20 18.78 -19.80
CA THR A 566 17.44 20.01 -19.57
C THR A 566 18.33 21.15 -19.05
N GLN A 567 17.92 22.39 -19.31
CA GLN A 567 18.52 23.60 -18.70
C GLN A 567 17.59 24.23 -17.65
N LEU A 568 16.52 23.52 -17.26
CA LEU A 568 15.60 23.97 -16.23
C LEU A 568 16.28 24.03 -14.86
N THR A 569 15.78 24.93 -14.02
CA THR A 569 16.38 25.28 -12.72
C THR A 569 15.48 24.95 -11.54
N ALA A 570 14.50 24.07 -11.71
CA ALA A 570 13.43 23.87 -10.71
C ALA A 570 12.80 25.20 -10.25
N ASN A 571 12.62 26.14 -11.20
CA ASN A 571 12.09 27.50 -10.96
C ASN A 571 12.92 28.35 -9.96
N TRP A 572 14.24 28.22 -10.02
CA TRP A 572 15.19 29.15 -9.43
C TRP A 572 15.79 30.06 -10.49
N TYR A 573 16.26 31.27 -10.13
CA TYR A 573 17.10 32.04 -11.06
C TYR A 573 18.36 31.26 -11.45
N ARG A 574 18.99 30.60 -10.45
CA ARG A 574 20.22 29.83 -10.57
C ARG A 574 20.20 28.69 -9.54
N ALA A 575 20.44 27.45 -9.97
CA ALA A 575 20.43 26.29 -9.08
C ALA A 575 21.45 25.22 -9.48
N TYR A 576 22.11 24.62 -8.49
CA TYR A 576 22.89 23.40 -8.66
C TYR A 576 21.94 22.23 -8.81
N MET A 577 21.88 21.68 -10.02
CA MET A 577 21.03 20.55 -10.35
C MET A 577 21.83 19.24 -10.23
N GLY A 578 21.13 18.13 -10.00
CA GLY A 578 21.70 16.80 -10.22
C GLY A 578 22.55 16.24 -9.07
N ARG A 579 22.38 16.72 -7.82
CA ARG A 579 23.24 16.27 -6.71
C ARG A 579 23.02 14.82 -6.30
N THR A 580 21.79 14.34 -6.42
CA THR A 580 21.40 12.94 -6.15
C THR A 580 20.36 12.43 -7.15
N LEU A 581 20.18 11.13 -7.26
CA LEU A 581 19.28 10.48 -8.22
C LEU A 581 18.54 9.28 -7.59
N ALA A 582 17.22 9.25 -7.78
CA ALA A 582 16.41 8.04 -7.69
C ALA A 582 15.67 7.81 -9.01
N VAL A 583 15.38 6.55 -9.32
CA VAL A 583 14.63 6.15 -10.51
C VAL A 583 13.57 5.15 -10.07
N SER A 584 12.30 5.48 -10.30
CA SER A 584 11.17 4.59 -9.97
C SER A 584 10.52 4.07 -11.25
N GLY A 585 10.43 2.75 -11.39
CA GLY A 585 9.84 2.07 -12.54
C GLY A 585 10.86 1.49 -13.55
N PRO A 586 10.40 0.66 -14.51
CA PRO A 586 11.24 0.09 -15.56
C PRO A 586 11.71 1.14 -16.58
N SER A 587 12.78 0.85 -17.33
CA SER A 587 13.34 1.79 -18.31
C SER A 587 12.41 2.15 -19.49
N THR A 588 11.32 1.40 -19.68
CA THR A 588 10.24 1.70 -20.63
C THR A 588 9.25 2.72 -20.08
N GLU A 589 9.17 2.87 -18.76
CA GLU A 589 8.25 3.77 -18.07
C GLU A 589 8.74 4.03 -16.64
N CYS A 590 9.34 5.19 -16.44
CA CYS A 590 9.88 5.54 -15.13
C CYS A 590 9.82 7.03 -14.84
N THR A 591 9.98 7.37 -13.57
CA THR A 591 10.22 8.75 -13.13
C THR A 591 11.64 8.87 -12.60
N LEU A 592 12.41 9.79 -13.20
CA LEU A 592 13.72 10.20 -12.71
C LEU A 592 13.51 11.32 -11.69
N VAL A 593 14.08 11.19 -10.49
CA VAL A 593 13.97 12.20 -9.44
C VAL A 593 15.35 12.67 -9.02
N THR A 594 15.55 13.97 -9.06
CA THR A 594 16.78 14.63 -8.62
C THR A 594 16.45 15.91 -7.85
N THR A 595 17.48 16.69 -7.51
CA THR A 595 17.37 17.91 -6.72
C THR A 595 17.89 19.12 -7.46
N GLY A 596 17.29 20.29 -7.17
CA GLY A 596 17.74 21.60 -7.58
C GLY A 596 17.91 22.52 -6.38
N THR A 597 19.15 22.80 -6.00
CA THR A 597 19.47 23.65 -4.84
C THR A 597 19.87 25.05 -5.27
N THR A 598 19.24 26.07 -4.70
CA THR A 598 19.53 27.46 -5.07
C THR A 598 20.99 27.84 -4.82
N ALA A 599 21.60 28.58 -5.74
CA ALA A 599 22.98 29.06 -5.61
C ALA A 599 23.11 30.33 -4.72
N TYR A 600 22.03 30.75 -4.07
CA TYR A 600 22.01 31.85 -3.11
C TYR A 600 22.17 31.36 -1.66
N THR A 601 22.18 32.28 -0.71
CA THR A 601 22.54 32.04 0.70
C THR A 601 21.59 31.11 1.46
N SER A 602 20.36 30.89 0.99
CA SER A 602 19.39 30.05 1.70
C SER A 602 19.60 28.55 1.49
N THR A 603 20.35 28.15 0.44
CA THR A 603 20.61 26.74 0.06
C THR A 603 19.39 25.82 0.12
N ALA A 604 18.20 26.39 -0.12
CA ALA A 604 16.94 25.69 -0.19
C ALA A 604 16.90 24.77 -1.43
N THR A 605 16.37 23.57 -1.26
CA THR A 605 16.37 22.51 -2.26
C THR A 605 14.94 22.23 -2.72
N ARG A 606 14.78 22.01 -4.02
CA ARG A 606 13.56 21.50 -4.64
C ARG A 606 13.79 20.11 -5.19
N LEU A 607 12.78 19.24 -5.15
CA LEU A 607 12.79 18.02 -5.96
C LEU A 607 12.47 18.40 -7.40
N PHE A 608 13.11 17.73 -8.34
CA PHE A 608 12.90 17.86 -9.77
C PHE A 608 12.65 16.48 -10.37
N LEU A 609 11.46 16.29 -10.90
CA LEU A 609 10.96 15.04 -11.43
C LEU A 609 10.89 15.13 -12.95
N VAL A 610 11.33 14.07 -13.62
CA VAL A 610 11.30 13.91 -15.07
C VAL A 610 10.60 12.60 -15.39
N SER A 611 9.46 12.67 -16.06
CA SER A 611 8.70 11.50 -16.48
C SER A 611 9.20 11.02 -17.84
N MET A 612 9.47 9.71 -17.93
CA MET A 612 9.99 9.06 -19.12
C MET A 612 9.02 7.99 -19.60
N SER A 613 8.78 7.94 -20.91
CA SER A 613 8.13 6.84 -21.61
C SER A 613 9.03 6.41 -22.77
N GLY A 614 9.57 5.19 -22.67
CA GLY A 614 10.66 4.70 -23.50
C GLY A 614 11.88 5.64 -23.46
N ASP A 615 12.24 6.18 -24.62
CA ASP A 615 13.35 7.14 -24.76
C ASP A 615 12.87 8.59 -24.90
N GLN A 616 11.61 8.89 -24.52
CA GLN A 616 11.05 10.23 -24.60
C GLN A 616 10.70 10.78 -23.22
N GLN A 617 11.10 12.03 -22.98
CA GLN A 617 10.63 12.80 -21.82
C GLN A 617 9.21 13.27 -22.08
N THR A 618 8.25 12.82 -21.27
CA THR A 618 6.82 13.16 -21.41
C THR A 618 6.40 14.35 -20.56
N GLY A 619 7.17 14.68 -19.52
CA GLY A 619 6.93 15.88 -18.71
C GLY A 619 7.97 16.10 -17.63
N THR A 620 7.89 17.26 -17.00
CA THR A 620 8.74 17.63 -15.85
C THR A 620 7.90 18.31 -14.78
N LEU A 621 8.34 18.18 -13.55
CA LEU A 621 7.70 18.73 -12.36
C LEU A 621 8.78 19.12 -11.36
N PHE A 622 8.53 20.16 -10.56
CA PHE A 622 9.35 20.45 -9.39
C PHE A 622 8.45 20.75 -8.21
N THR A 623 8.86 20.31 -7.02
CA THR A 623 8.09 20.51 -5.79
C THR A 623 8.78 21.51 -4.86
N GLU A 624 8.10 21.85 -3.76
CA GLU A 624 8.45 22.84 -2.74
C GLU A 624 8.08 24.29 -3.06
N TYR A 625 7.13 24.79 -2.27
CA TYR A 625 6.68 26.18 -2.20
C TYR A 625 7.41 26.95 -1.09
N ASN A 626 7.51 26.36 0.10
CA ASN A 626 8.05 27.01 1.28
C ASN A 626 9.58 26.88 1.32
N LEU A 627 10.28 27.87 0.77
CA LEU A 627 11.72 27.79 0.55
C LEU A 627 12.51 28.65 1.55
N ASN A 628 13.19 28.01 2.50
CA ASN A 628 14.18 28.67 3.34
C ASN A 628 15.21 27.68 3.91
N ALA A 629 16.27 28.24 4.50
CA ALA A 629 17.41 27.55 5.09
C ALA A 629 17.06 26.60 6.27
N GLU A 630 15.89 26.72 6.88
CA GLU A 630 15.48 25.93 8.05
C GLU A 630 14.48 24.82 7.69
N LYS A 631 14.04 24.74 6.43
CA LYS A 631 13.12 23.70 5.96
C LYS A 631 13.86 22.39 5.68
N GLN A 632 13.11 21.29 5.78
CA GLN A 632 13.63 19.92 5.69
C GLN A 632 14.44 19.69 4.40
N LEU A 633 13.98 20.21 3.27
CA LEU A 633 14.71 20.19 2.00
C LEU A 633 15.61 21.43 1.85
N SER A 634 16.76 21.39 2.51
CA SER A 634 17.84 22.36 2.37
C SER A 634 19.18 21.74 2.76
N GLU A 635 20.29 22.21 2.17
CA GLU A 635 21.62 21.70 2.53
C GLU A 635 21.96 21.90 4.02
N ASN A 636 21.30 22.85 4.68
CA ASN A 636 21.48 23.07 6.12
C ASN A 636 20.89 21.93 6.96
N LYS A 637 19.80 21.30 6.51
CA LYS A 637 19.11 20.20 7.20
C LYS A 637 19.54 18.83 6.70
N THR A 638 19.80 18.65 5.41
CA THR A 638 20.20 17.35 4.84
C THR A 638 21.72 17.18 4.76
N GLY A 639 22.47 18.27 4.63
CA GLY A 639 23.89 18.22 4.25
C GLY A 639 24.09 18.38 2.73
N VAL A 640 25.34 18.42 2.31
CA VAL A 640 25.70 18.58 0.88
C VAL A 640 25.57 17.24 0.13
N ASP A 641 25.90 16.14 0.81
CA ASP A 641 25.88 14.76 0.31
C ASP A 641 24.61 14.03 0.75
N GLN A 642 23.46 14.56 0.30
CA GLN A 642 22.16 13.90 0.43
C GLN A 642 22.03 12.75 -0.58
N GLN A 643 21.38 11.66 -0.19
CA GLN A 643 21.07 10.55 -1.10
C GLN A 643 19.55 10.35 -1.20
N LEU A 644 19.10 10.03 -2.41
CA LEU A 644 17.72 9.69 -2.72
C LEU A 644 17.65 8.23 -3.16
N VAL A 645 16.66 7.49 -2.66
CA VAL A 645 16.29 6.17 -3.17
C VAL A 645 14.77 6.06 -3.23
N VAL A 646 14.25 5.13 -4.02
CA VAL A 646 12.81 4.85 -4.04
C VAL A 646 12.40 4.25 -2.69
N SER A 647 11.21 4.56 -2.18
CA SER A 647 10.71 3.94 -0.97
C SER A 647 10.21 2.51 -1.26
N PRO A 648 10.49 1.51 -0.41
CA PRO A 648 9.85 0.19 -0.54
C PRO A 648 8.35 0.19 -0.17
N LEU A 649 7.82 1.33 0.30
CA LEU A 649 6.43 1.51 0.71
C LEU A 649 5.54 2.12 -0.39
N GLY A 650 6.10 2.50 -1.53
CA GLY A 650 5.34 2.98 -2.68
C GLY A 650 6.21 3.57 -3.78
N ASP A 651 5.83 3.32 -5.03
CA ASP A 651 6.59 3.75 -6.21
C ASP A 651 6.55 5.28 -6.45
N ASP A 652 5.62 5.98 -5.81
CA ASP A 652 5.48 7.45 -5.81
C ASP A 652 6.11 8.12 -4.57
N ARG A 653 6.84 7.35 -3.77
CA ARG A 653 7.50 7.81 -2.54
C ARG A 653 9.00 7.61 -2.63
N TYR A 654 9.74 8.49 -1.96
CA TYR A 654 11.19 8.50 -1.98
C TYR A 654 11.74 8.67 -0.56
N MET A 655 12.86 8.01 -0.32
CA MET A 655 13.60 8.09 0.93
C MET A 655 14.77 9.03 0.72
N MET A 656 14.89 10.05 1.57
CA MET A 656 16.03 10.94 1.60
C MET A 656 16.77 10.80 2.92
N ASP A 657 18.09 10.64 2.84
CA ASP A 657 19.01 10.76 3.96
C ASP A 657 20.16 11.71 3.62
N GLY A 658 21.01 11.99 4.60
CA GLY A 658 22.18 12.82 4.40
C GLY A 658 22.94 13.04 5.70
N GLU A 659 24.08 13.72 5.62
CA GLU A 659 25.04 13.86 6.72
C GLU A 659 24.52 14.62 7.96
N ARG A 660 23.31 15.19 7.89
CA ARG A 660 22.70 16.01 8.95
C ARG A 660 21.29 15.60 9.33
N THR A 661 20.77 14.51 8.78
CA THR A 661 19.42 14.03 9.04
C THR A 661 19.36 12.52 9.04
N THR A 662 18.59 11.96 9.98
CA THR A 662 18.14 10.56 9.84
C THR A 662 17.25 10.41 8.60
N PRO A 663 17.15 9.18 8.06
CA PRO A 663 16.32 8.89 6.90
C PRO A 663 14.87 9.30 7.11
N TYR A 664 14.28 9.94 6.10
CA TYR A 664 12.88 10.32 6.09
C TYR A 664 12.24 10.03 4.74
N GLU A 665 10.96 9.66 4.78
CA GLU A 665 10.17 9.37 3.61
C GLU A 665 9.40 10.62 3.19
N LEU A 666 9.40 10.90 1.89
CA LEU A 666 8.63 11.97 1.30
C LEU A 666 7.83 11.48 0.09
N LYS A 667 6.67 12.08 -0.12
CA LYS A 667 5.84 11.95 -1.30
C LYS A 667 5.81 13.30 -2.03
N PRO A 668 6.44 13.42 -3.21
CA PRO A 668 6.39 14.64 -4.01
C PRO A 668 4.94 15.04 -4.29
N ALA A 669 4.66 16.34 -4.29
CA ALA A 669 3.36 16.84 -4.72
C ALA A 669 3.12 16.53 -6.20
N THR A 670 1.86 16.47 -6.63
CA THR A 670 1.47 16.20 -8.03
C THR A 670 1.48 17.45 -8.92
N SER A 671 1.79 18.61 -8.36
CA SER A 671 1.80 19.91 -9.05
C SER A 671 2.96 20.79 -8.59
N SER A 672 3.37 21.71 -9.47
CA SER A 672 4.54 22.55 -9.24
C SER A 672 4.33 23.60 -8.15
N ASN A 673 5.38 23.95 -7.41
CA ASN A 673 5.31 24.88 -6.27
C ASN A 673 4.30 24.45 -5.19
N VAL A 674 4.25 23.15 -4.88
CA VAL A 674 3.56 22.60 -3.72
C VAL A 674 4.56 21.76 -2.94
N ASP A 675 4.55 21.88 -1.61
CA ASP A 675 5.48 21.14 -0.75
C ASP A 675 5.25 19.64 -0.84
N ALA A 676 6.32 18.85 -0.88
CA ALA A 676 6.24 17.40 -0.70
C ALA A 676 5.68 17.07 0.69
N THR A 677 4.90 16.00 0.77
CA THR A 677 4.40 15.49 2.05
C THR A 677 5.47 14.64 2.70
N ILE A 678 5.86 14.98 3.92
CA ILE A 678 6.73 14.12 4.74
C ILE A 678 5.86 13.02 5.35
N MET A 679 6.13 11.77 4.98
CA MET A 679 5.32 10.62 5.39
C MET A 679 5.76 10.09 6.76
N GLY A 680 7.07 10.14 7.03
CA GLY A 680 7.63 9.77 8.33
C GLY A 680 9.14 9.91 8.36
N LYS A 681 9.73 9.76 9.55
CA LYS A 681 11.17 9.86 9.78
C LYS A 681 11.62 8.88 10.85
N VAL A 682 12.77 8.24 10.63
CA VAL A 682 13.36 7.34 11.63
C VAL A 682 13.66 8.13 12.91
N PRO A 683 13.19 7.68 14.09
CA PRO A 683 13.46 8.35 15.37
C PRO A 683 14.96 8.51 15.65
N ALA A 684 15.35 9.69 16.12
CA ALA A 684 16.76 10.05 16.31
C ALA A 684 17.45 9.33 17.47
N ASP A 685 16.68 8.73 18.38
CA ASP A 685 17.16 7.85 19.45
C ASP A 685 17.49 6.44 18.94
N MET A 686 16.93 6.03 17.80
CA MET A 686 17.26 4.75 17.16
C MET A 686 18.47 4.82 16.25
N LEU A 687 18.73 5.97 15.61
CA LEU A 687 19.81 6.18 14.66
C LEU A 687 20.38 7.60 14.74
N ASP A 688 21.70 7.75 14.82
CA ASP A 688 22.36 9.06 14.84
C ASP A 688 22.16 9.80 13.51
N ASN A 689 22.01 11.14 13.56
CA ASN A 689 21.72 11.97 12.39
C ASN A 689 22.86 12.08 11.37
N VAL A 690 24.06 11.63 11.71
CA VAL A 690 25.19 11.54 10.77
C VAL A 690 25.23 10.20 10.02
N SER A 691 24.38 9.23 10.40
CA SER A 691 24.27 7.93 9.73
C SER A 691 23.47 8.09 8.43
N ASN A 692 24.11 7.79 7.29
CA ASN A 692 23.50 7.91 5.96
C ASN A 692 23.85 6.71 5.05
N GLY A 693 23.31 6.70 3.83
CA GLY A 693 23.52 5.62 2.86
C GLY A 693 22.68 4.40 3.17
N VAL A 694 21.39 4.56 3.47
CA VAL A 694 20.48 3.44 3.72
C VAL A 694 20.23 2.57 2.47
N GLY A 695 19.91 1.30 2.71
CA GLY A 695 19.43 0.36 1.71
C GLY A 695 18.11 -0.29 2.12
N PHE A 696 17.33 -0.73 1.14
CA PHE A 696 16.01 -1.34 1.35
C PHE A 696 15.87 -2.66 0.60
N PHE A 697 15.06 -3.56 1.15
CA PHE A 697 14.76 -4.87 0.57
C PHE A 697 13.43 -5.41 1.11
N LYS A 698 12.93 -6.50 0.52
CA LYS A 698 11.77 -7.24 1.01
C LYS A 698 12.19 -8.51 1.73
N TYR A 699 11.53 -8.85 2.82
CA TYR A 699 11.70 -10.13 3.53
C TYR A 699 10.38 -10.52 4.18
N ALA A 700 9.89 -11.73 3.92
CA ALA A 700 8.63 -12.27 4.44
C ALA A 700 7.41 -11.38 4.16
N GLY A 701 7.40 -10.65 3.05
CA GLY A 701 6.37 -9.65 2.71
C GLY A 701 6.52 -8.29 3.41
N HIS A 702 7.50 -8.15 4.31
CA HIS A 702 7.80 -6.89 4.99
C HIS A 702 8.79 -6.03 4.19
N SER A 703 8.68 -4.71 4.36
CA SER A 703 9.66 -3.74 3.87
C SER A 703 10.75 -3.53 4.92
N MET A 704 11.96 -3.95 4.60
CA MET A 704 13.11 -3.88 5.50
C MET A 704 14.06 -2.74 5.11
N MET A 705 14.63 -2.07 6.11
CA MET A 705 15.68 -1.06 5.94
C MET A 705 16.95 -1.51 6.64
N VAL A 706 18.08 -1.47 5.94
CA VAL A 706 19.42 -1.60 6.53
C VAL A 706 20.10 -0.25 6.49
N SER A 707 20.65 0.18 7.63
CA SER A 707 21.36 1.45 7.75
C SER A 707 22.75 1.23 8.33
N PRO A 708 23.80 1.88 7.80
CA PRO A 708 25.00 2.10 8.58
C PRO A 708 24.65 2.81 9.89
N TYR A 709 25.42 2.61 10.95
CA TYR A 709 25.31 3.44 12.15
C TYR A 709 26.69 3.89 12.63
N VAL A 710 26.68 5.05 13.27
CA VAL A 710 27.89 5.71 13.79
C VAL A 710 27.86 5.68 15.32
N ASP A 711 28.98 5.30 15.92
CA ASP A 711 29.21 5.38 17.35
C ASP A 711 30.60 5.97 17.63
N ASN A 712 30.70 6.87 18.61
CA ASN A 712 31.95 7.53 19.01
C ASN A 712 32.76 8.11 17.83
N ASN A 713 32.08 8.71 16.85
CA ASN A 713 32.65 9.24 15.60
C ASN A 713 33.34 8.21 14.70
N ASN A 714 32.93 6.93 14.75
CA ASN A 714 33.38 5.89 13.83
C ASN A 714 32.16 5.18 13.22
N VAL A 715 32.31 4.68 11.99
CA VAL A 715 31.31 3.77 11.43
C VAL A 715 31.44 2.45 12.19
N ALA A 716 30.38 2.08 12.90
CA ALA A 716 30.40 1.02 13.91
C ALA A 716 29.76 -0.28 13.40
N GLY A 717 28.91 -0.24 12.38
CA GLY A 717 28.26 -1.44 11.83
C GLY A 717 26.98 -1.10 11.08
N VAL A 718 26.06 -2.05 11.04
CA VAL A 718 24.72 -1.88 10.47
C VAL A 718 23.61 -2.15 11.50
N LYS A 719 22.49 -1.45 11.35
CA LYS A 719 21.22 -1.74 12.03
C LYS A 719 20.18 -2.19 11.02
N LEU A 720 19.33 -3.12 11.42
CA LEU A 720 18.23 -3.65 10.64
C LEU A 720 16.90 -3.19 11.22
N PHE A 721 16.01 -2.70 10.36
CA PHE A 721 14.69 -2.20 10.75
C PHE A 721 13.60 -2.84 9.90
N ASP A 722 12.47 -3.16 10.51
CA ASP A 722 11.20 -3.32 9.81
C ASP A 722 10.52 -1.95 9.71
N VAL A 723 10.25 -1.52 8.47
CA VAL A 723 9.64 -0.23 8.16
C VAL A 723 8.30 -0.38 7.43
N THR A 724 7.71 -1.58 7.46
CA THR A 724 6.45 -1.91 6.77
C THR A 724 5.32 -0.94 7.11
N ASP A 725 5.23 -0.55 8.38
CA ASP A 725 4.21 0.36 8.89
C ASP A 725 4.56 1.85 8.70
N GLY A 726 5.68 2.16 8.04
CA GLY A 726 6.22 3.51 7.86
C GLY A 726 7.34 3.86 8.84
N LEU A 727 8.10 4.92 8.54
CA LEU A 727 9.31 5.25 9.32
C LEU A 727 9.05 5.77 10.73
N ASN A 728 7.87 6.35 10.99
CA ASN A 728 7.52 6.79 12.35
C ASN A 728 7.34 5.61 13.30
N ASP A 729 6.90 4.47 12.75
CA ASP A 729 6.64 3.22 13.45
C ASP A 729 7.72 2.18 13.14
N ALA A 730 8.91 2.64 12.72
CA ALA A 730 10.04 1.77 12.42
C ALA A 730 10.44 0.95 13.65
N LYS A 731 10.57 -0.36 13.47
CA LYS A 731 10.95 -1.31 14.54
C LYS A 731 12.39 -1.75 14.33
N LEU A 732 13.27 -1.43 15.27
CA LEU A 732 14.64 -1.96 15.29
C LEU A 732 14.59 -3.45 15.58
N ILE A 733 15.15 -4.25 14.67
CA ILE A 733 15.30 -5.69 14.84
C ILE A 733 16.62 -5.96 15.59
N ASN A 734 16.60 -6.86 16.58
CA ASN A 734 17.82 -7.20 17.28
C ASN A 734 18.76 -8.00 16.37
N THR A 735 20.05 -7.70 16.40
CA THR A 735 21.03 -8.40 15.57
C THR A 735 22.29 -8.70 16.35
N VAL A 736 22.78 -9.93 16.22
CA VAL A 736 24.06 -10.36 16.79
C VAL A 736 25.08 -10.47 15.67
N GLY A 737 26.27 -9.89 15.85
CA GLY A 737 27.37 -9.98 14.88
C GLY A 737 27.37 -8.91 13.78
N THR A 738 26.54 -7.88 13.89
CA THR A 738 26.43 -6.75 12.94
C THR A 738 27.27 -5.52 13.29
N ASP A 739 27.89 -5.52 14.47
CA ASP A 739 28.88 -4.54 14.88
C ASP A 739 30.23 -4.91 14.26
N LEU A 740 30.92 -3.96 13.66
CA LEU A 740 32.26 -4.18 13.10
C LEU A 740 33.24 -4.59 14.19
N GLU A 741 33.96 -5.70 13.98
CA GLU A 741 35.03 -6.15 14.89
C GLU A 741 36.08 -5.06 15.15
N VAL A 742 36.35 -4.24 14.13
CA VAL A 742 37.18 -3.04 14.22
C VAL A 742 36.41 -1.90 13.56
N ALA A 743 35.86 -0.99 14.36
CA ALA A 743 35.20 0.21 13.87
C ALA A 743 36.10 0.96 12.89
N ALA A 744 35.53 1.42 11.78
CA ALA A 744 36.29 2.09 10.73
C ALA A 744 36.51 3.57 11.11
N PRO A 745 37.78 4.00 11.35
CA PRO A 745 38.06 5.36 11.75
C PRO A 745 37.99 6.32 10.57
N ALA A 746 37.66 7.58 10.86
CA ALA A 746 37.74 8.71 9.93
C ALA A 746 39.05 8.71 9.10
N PRO A 747 38.99 8.66 7.76
CA PRO A 747 40.15 8.99 6.93
C PRO A 747 40.39 10.50 7.01
N ARG A 748 41.53 10.91 7.56
CA ARG A 748 41.91 12.34 7.66
C ARG A 748 42.13 12.95 6.27
N ARG A 749 41.37 13.99 5.94
CA ARG A 749 41.85 15.11 5.10
C ARG A 749 42.08 16.31 6.03
N ALA A 750 43.27 16.92 5.97
CA ALA A 750 43.70 18.03 6.84
C ALA A 750 42.75 19.25 6.75
N GLU A 751 42.63 20.19 7.70
CA GLU A 751 42.91 20.28 9.14
C GLU A 751 41.77 21.20 9.67
N GLY A 752 40.90 20.73 10.58
CA GLY A 752 39.81 21.56 11.12
C GLY A 752 38.65 20.87 11.84
N ASP A 753 38.23 19.66 11.44
CA ASP A 753 37.41 18.69 12.22
C ASP A 753 37.27 17.37 11.43
N ALA A 754 37.00 16.25 12.11
CA ALA A 754 37.06 14.88 11.58
C ALA A 754 35.83 14.51 10.73
N ALA A 755 35.96 14.39 9.40
CA ALA A 755 34.93 13.82 8.53
C ALA A 755 34.94 12.28 8.58
N LEU A 756 33.77 11.65 8.67
CA LEU A 756 33.58 10.20 8.62
C LEU A 756 33.94 9.65 7.22
N PRO A 757 34.35 8.38 7.09
CA PRO A 757 34.47 7.76 5.77
C PRO A 757 33.10 7.71 5.08
N TYR A 758 33.10 7.65 3.74
CA TYR A 758 31.89 7.31 2.99
C TYR A 758 31.26 6.03 3.55
N MET A 759 29.95 6.03 3.74
CA MET A 759 29.21 4.86 4.18
C MET A 759 27.96 4.62 3.33
N ALA A 760 27.67 3.35 3.10
CA ALA A 760 26.42 2.91 2.49
C ALA A 760 26.14 1.46 2.85
N ALA A 761 24.88 1.11 2.99
CA ALA A 761 24.42 -0.24 3.20
C ALA A 761 23.46 -0.70 2.10
N GLY A 762 23.31 -2.01 1.99
CA GLY A 762 22.28 -2.64 1.19
C GLY A 762 22.22 -4.12 1.49
N ALA A 763 21.22 -4.81 0.97
CA ALA A 763 21.02 -6.21 1.30
C ALA A 763 20.46 -6.99 0.11
N LYS A 764 20.53 -8.32 0.24
CA LYS A 764 19.83 -9.29 -0.59
C LYS A 764 19.23 -10.38 0.29
N VAL A 765 18.25 -11.08 -0.26
CA VAL A 765 17.60 -12.23 0.38
C VAL A 765 17.62 -13.41 -0.57
N ASP A 766 18.08 -14.56 -0.07
CA ASP A 766 18.09 -15.84 -0.78
C ASP A 766 17.37 -16.89 0.09
N GLY A 767 16.10 -17.20 -0.23
CA GLY A 767 15.29 -18.08 0.62
C GLY A 767 15.15 -17.51 2.04
N LEU A 768 15.56 -18.25 3.06
CA LEU A 768 15.48 -17.78 4.46
C LEU A 768 16.61 -16.80 4.84
N ASP A 769 17.66 -16.73 4.01
CA ASP A 769 18.90 -16.07 4.39
C ASP A 769 18.93 -14.59 4.01
N ILE A 770 19.41 -13.77 4.95
CA ILE A 770 19.64 -12.34 4.78
C ILE A 770 21.15 -12.13 4.63
N THR A 771 21.56 -11.48 3.55
CA THR A 771 22.93 -10.97 3.40
C THR A 771 22.88 -9.45 3.34
N MET A 772 23.51 -8.79 4.31
CA MET A 772 23.70 -7.34 4.33
C MET A 772 25.14 -6.98 3.96
N TYR A 773 25.32 -5.81 3.35
CA TYR A 773 26.62 -5.26 3.00
C TYR A 773 26.74 -3.86 3.60
N LEU A 774 27.92 -3.56 4.14
CA LEU A 774 28.33 -2.23 4.56
C LEU A 774 29.58 -1.83 3.79
N MET A 775 29.51 -0.75 3.04
CA MET A 775 30.69 -0.07 2.54
C MET A 775 31.10 1.01 3.54
N ALA A 776 32.35 0.97 4.02
CA ALA A 776 32.94 1.98 4.89
C ALA A 776 34.31 2.38 4.32
N GLY A 777 34.36 3.52 3.63
CA GLY A 777 35.49 3.87 2.77
C GLY A 777 35.63 2.84 1.64
N ASN A 778 36.84 2.30 1.44
CA ASN A 778 37.11 1.28 0.42
C ASN A 778 36.94 -0.17 0.92
N LYS A 779 36.43 -0.36 2.14
CA LYS A 779 36.17 -1.68 2.72
C LYS A 779 34.70 -2.03 2.58
N VAL A 780 34.42 -3.28 2.22
CA VAL A 780 33.07 -3.86 2.25
C VAL A 780 33.06 -4.97 3.29
N THR A 781 32.14 -4.85 4.25
CA THR A 781 31.82 -5.92 5.21
C THR A 781 30.53 -6.59 4.77
N ARG A 782 30.55 -7.91 4.62
CA ARG A 782 29.38 -8.75 4.38
C ARG A 782 28.94 -9.35 5.70
N PHE A 783 27.65 -9.23 6.03
CA PHE A 783 26.99 -9.88 7.16
C PHE A 783 25.99 -10.91 6.62
N THR A 784 26.04 -12.16 7.06
CA THR A 784 25.13 -13.21 6.54
C THR A 784 24.53 -14.09 7.64
N THR A 785 23.27 -14.49 7.46
CA THR A 785 22.64 -15.56 8.26
C THR A 785 22.93 -16.96 7.70
N GLU A 786 23.34 -17.05 6.42
CA GLU A 786 23.64 -18.32 5.75
C GLU A 786 24.68 -19.12 6.54
N GLY A 787 24.33 -20.36 6.91
CA GLY A 787 25.21 -21.23 7.70
C GLY A 787 25.34 -20.86 9.18
N VAL A 788 24.63 -19.83 9.65
CA VAL A 788 24.61 -19.39 11.05
C VAL A 788 23.36 -19.89 11.74
N GLN A 789 23.53 -20.56 12.89
CA GLN A 789 22.41 -21.02 13.69
C GLN A 789 21.58 -19.82 14.20
N GLN A 790 20.34 -19.74 13.74
CA GLN A 790 19.40 -18.70 14.18
C GLN A 790 18.80 -19.04 15.55
N PRO A 791 18.33 -18.04 16.32
CA PRO A 791 17.63 -18.26 17.58
C PRO A 791 16.44 -19.20 17.38
N VAL A 792 16.33 -20.21 18.25
CA VAL A 792 15.21 -21.15 18.24
C VAL A 792 14.17 -20.67 19.27
N VAL A 793 12.99 -20.30 18.79
CA VAL A 793 11.88 -19.84 19.64
C VAL A 793 10.83 -20.94 19.73
N LYS A 794 10.45 -21.31 20.95
CA LYS A 794 9.40 -22.29 21.26
C LYS A 794 8.20 -21.61 21.91
N GLY A 795 7.01 -22.16 21.73
CA GLY A 795 5.84 -21.78 22.51
C GLY A 795 6.06 -22.13 23.97
N ILE A 796 5.69 -21.22 24.87
CA ILE A 796 6.00 -21.35 26.30
C ILE A 796 4.74 -21.56 27.15
N TYR A 797 4.87 -22.36 28.20
CA TYR A 797 3.83 -22.59 29.19
C TYR A 797 4.44 -22.95 30.55
N ALA A 798 3.66 -22.73 31.61
CA ALA A 798 4.01 -23.11 32.97
C ALA A 798 3.40 -24.46 33.33
N TYR A 799 4.08 -25.28 34.13
CA TYR A 799 3.62 -26.56 34.63
C TYR A 799 4.10 -26.79 36.07
N GLY A 800 3.58 -27.82 36.74
CA GLY A 800 3.96 -28.13 38.12
C GLY A 800 3.60 -27.04 39.12
N LEU A 801 2.43 -26.41 38.91
CA LEU A 801 1.92 -25.33 39.77
C LEU A 801 1.65 -25.89 41.17
N THR A 802 2.23 -25.25 42.19
CA THR A 802 1.97 -25.56 43.59
C THR A 802 1.96 -24.29 44.41
N ASP A 803 1.14 -24.24 45.45
CA ASP A 803 1.17 -23.15 46.43
C ASP A 803 1.33 -23.70 47.85
N THR A 804 1.89 -22.87 48.72
CA THR A 804 2.05 -23.18 50.14
C THR A 804 1.66 -21.99 50.99
N GLU A 805 0.78 -22.22 51.97
CA GLU A 805 0.36 -21.20 52.93
C GLU A 805 1.40 -21.03 54.06
N GLY A 806 1.78 -19.79 54.33
CA GLY A 806 2.63 -19.38 55.45
C GLY A 806 1.89 -18.50 56.46
N ASP A 807 2.63 -17.79 57.33
CA ASP A 807 2.02 -16.80 58.24
C ASP A 807 1.60 -15.55 57.45
N GLN A 808 0.29 -15.42 57.16
CA GLN A 808 -0.31 -14.28 56.43
C GLN A 808 0.22 -14.07 55.01
N GLN A 809 0.63 -15.15 54.34
CA GLN A 809 1.16 -15.12 52.97
C GLN A 809 0.97 -16.46 52.26
N TYR A 810 1.04 -16.44 50.94
CA TYR A 810 1.15 -17.62 50.08
C TYR A 810 2.43 -17.55 49.24
N THR A 811 3.11 -18.69 49.09
CA THR A 811 4.20 -18.85 48.13
C THR A 811 3.71 -19.72 46.97
N PHE A 812 3.69 -19.15 45.77
CA PHE A 812 3.29 -19.80 44.52
C PHE A 812 4.55 -20.23 43.76
N ASN A 813 4.62 -21.50 43.38
CA ASN A 813 5.72 -22.09 42.62
C ASN A 813 5.19 -22.67 41.31
N PHE A 814 5.98 -22.54 40.25
CA PHE A 814 5.71 -23.17 38.96
C PHE A 814 7.01 -23.36 38.19
N THR A 815 7.00 -24.25 37.20
CA THR A 815 8.12 -24.46 36.30
C THR A 815 7.76 -23.90 34.92
N ALA A 816 8.61 -23.06 34.34
CA ALA A 816 8.45 -22.59 32.97
C ALA A 816 9.31 -23.43 32.03
N ASN A 817 8.74 -23.84 30.88
CA ASN A 817 9.50 -24.59 29.87
C ASN A 817 10.47 -23.72 29.06
N SER A 818 10.49 -22.39 29.25
CA SER A 818 11.45 -21.44 28.68
C SER A 818 11.44 -20.11 29.43
N ASP A 819 12.37 -19.23 29.09
CA ASP A 819 12.35 -17.83 29.53
C ASP A 819 11.09 -17.11 29.01
N ALA A 820 10.49 -16.27 29.84
CA ALA A 820 9.33 -15.45 29.48
C ALA A 820 9.72 -13.95 29.34
N GLU A 821 9.09 -13.25 28.40
CA GLU A 821 9.21 -11.79 28.27
C GLU A 821 8.43 -11.07 29.37
N SER A 822 7.27 -11.61 29.73
CA SER A 822 6.48 -11.19 30.89
C SER A 822 5.69 -12.37 31.45
N ALA A 823 5.30 -12.28 32.71
CA ALA A 823 4.57 -13.33 33.39
C ALA A 823 3.67 -12.76 34.47
N LYS A 824 2.48 -13.36 34.63
CA LYS A 824 1.51 -12.97 35.66
C LYS A 824 0.88 -14.17 36.33
N LEU A 825 0.54 -14.02 37.61
CA LEU A 825 -0.48 -14.83 38.26
C LEU A 825 -1.84 -14.21 38.01
N ILE A 826 -2.81 -15.03 37.59
CA ILE A 826 -4.22 -14.63 37.41
C ILE A 826 -5.02 -15.31 38.51
N PHE A 827 -5.75 -14.53 39.29
CA PHE A 827 -6.63 -15.03 40.34
C PHE A 827 -8.10 -14.94 39.91
N THR A 828 -8.83 -16.02 40.09
CA THR A 828 -10.26 -16.11 39.77
C THR A 828 -11.05 -16.57 41.00
N ASP A 829 -12.26 -16.08 41.15
CA ASP A 829 -13.18 -16.59 42.17
C ASP A 829 -13.49 -18.06 41.89
N LYS A 830 -13.41 -18.91 42.91
CA LYS A 830 -13.58 -20.36 42.74
C LYS A 830 -15.02 -20.75 42.39
N GLU A 831 -16.02 -20.03 42.89
CA GLU A 831 -17.43 -20.35 42.65
C GLU A 831 -17.93 -19.78 41.33
N THR A 832 -17.57 -18.53 41.01
CA THR A 832 -18.09 -17.82 39.84
C THR A 832 -17.18 -17.91 38.61
N GLY A 833 -15.88 -18.16 38.81
CA GLY A 833 -14.86 -18.12 37.76
C GLY A 833 -14.47 -16.70 37.30
N GLU A 834 -14.98 -15.65 37.95
CA GLU A 834 -14.65 -14.26 37.59
C GLU A 834 -13.21 -13.91 37.97
N VAL A 835 -12.51 -13.16 37.09
CA VAL A 835 -11.15 -12.67 37.37
C VAL A 835 -11.21 -11.60 38.47
N LEU A 836 -10.55 -11.87 39.60
CA LEU A 836 -10.48 -10.98 40.75
C LEU A 836 -9.29 -10.01 40.63
N GLY A 837 -8.18 -10.44 40.03
CA GLY A 837 -7.03 -9.60 39.76
C GLY A 837 -5.81 -10.36 39.23
N GLU A 838 -4.77 -9.60 38.89
CA GLU A 838 -3.52 -10.11 38.33
C GLU A 838 -2.32 -9.58 39.13
N VAL A 839 -1.28 -10.41 39.25
CA VAL A 839 -0.02 -10.03 39.92
C VAL A 839 1.16 -10.37 39.03
N GLU A 840 2.02 -9.40 38.74
CA GLU A 840 3.23 -9.58 37.92
C GLU A 840 4.26 -10.48 38.62
N VAL A 841 4.89 -11.37 37.87
CA VAL A 841 6.00 -12.22 38.32
C VAL A 841 7.27 -11.79 37.60
N PRO A 842 8.19 -11.06 38.26
CA PRO A 842 9.35 -10.50 37.59
C PRO A 842 10.39 -11.58 37.28
N ASN A 843 11.04 -11.47 36.11
CA ASN A 843 12.21 -12.27 35.71
C ASN A 843 11.99 -13.78 35.66
N VAL A 844 10.85 -14.25 35.13
CA VAL A 844 10.62 -15.69 34.94
C VAL A 844 11.64 -16.28 33.96
N LYS A 845 12.28 -17.38 34.37
CA LYS A 845 13.31 -18.11 33.62
C LYS A 845 12.91 -19.56 33.39
N GLU A 846 13.50 -20.19 32.37
CA GLU A 846 13.37 -21.63 32.17
C GLU A 846 13.73 -22.39 33.46
N GLY A 847 12.88 -23.34 33.86
CA GLY A 847 13.00 -24.07 35.12
C GLY A 847 12.07 -23.52 36.22
N GLU A 848 12.45 -23.77 37.48
CA GLU A 848 11.62 -23.46 38.65
C GLU A 848 11.57 -21.95 38.94
N ASN A 849 10.37 -21.44 39.18
CA ASN A 849 10.08 -20.05 39.52
C ASN A 849 9.18 -19.98 40.76
N SER A 850 9.30 -18.90 41.54
CA SER A 850 8.55 -18.72 42.78
C SER A 850 8.27 -17.24 43.05
N ILE A 851 7.09 -16.95 43.60
CA ILE A 851 6.72 -15.64 44.11
C ILE A 851 5.96 -15.80 45.43
N THR A 852 6.23 -14.92 46.39
CA THR A 852 5.51 -14.89 47.68
C THR A 852 4.68 -13.62 47.75
N LEU A 853 3.39 -13.77 48.03
CA LEU A 853 2.43 -12.68 48.18
C LEU A 853 1.82 -12.73 49.59
N THR A 854 1.83 -11.60 50.27
CA THR A 854 1.10 -11.41 51.53
C THR A 854 -0.41 -11.33 51.28
N TYR A 855 -1.22 -11.54 52.30
CA TYR A 855 -2.69 -11.48 52.15
C TYR A 855 -3.18 -10.13 51.59
N ASP A 856 -2.52 -9.02 51.93
CA ASP A 856 -2.88 -7.68 51.43
C ASP A 856 -2.48 -7.46 49.96
N GLU A 857 -1.63 -8.33 49.40
CA GLU A 857 -1.21 -8.30 47.98
C GLU A 857 -2.09 -9.23 47.10
N LEU A 858 -2.96 -10.04 47.71
CA LEU A 858 -3.93 -10.86 46.99
C LEU A 858 -5.16 -10.04 46.61
N PRO A 859 -5.73 -10.23 45.40
CA PRO A 859 -6.83 -9.40 44.91
C PRO A 859 -8.22 -9.76 45.48
N GLY A 860 -8.35 -10.85 46.24
CA GLY A 860 -9.62 -11.32 46.81
C GLY A 860 -9.92 -10.78 48.21
N ASP A 861 -11.16 -10.91 48.64
CA ASP A 861 -11.59 -10.59 49.99
C ASP A 861 -11.07 -11.62 51.02
N MET A 862 -10.95 -11.20 52.28
CA MET A 862 -10.54 -12.09 53.37
C MET A 862 -11.49 -13.30 53.51
N ASN A 863 -10.93 -14.51 53.46
CA ASN A 863 -11.63 -15.81 53.43
C ASN A 863 -12.35 -16.16 52.12
N GLN A 864 -12.11 -15.42 51.03
CA GLN A 864 -12.58 -15.81 49.71
C GLN A 864 -11.69 -16.94 49.15
N GLU A 865 -12.30 -18.04 48.69
CA GLU A 865 -11.57 -19.08 47.98
C GLU A 865 -11.37 -18.68 46.52
N MET A 866 -10.14 -18.83 46.03
CA MET A 866 -9.75 -18.44 44.67
C MET A 866 -9.04 -19.60 43.97
N ASN A 867 -9.20 -19.68 42.66
CA ASN A 867 -8.28 -20.43 41.80
C ASN A 867 -7.19 -19.47 41.30
N TRP A 868 -6.02 -20.02 40.96
CA TRP A 868 -4.94 -19.24 40.38
C TRP A 868 -4.35 -19.95 39.16
N ALA A 869 -3.85 -19.17 38.20
CA ALA A 869 -3.18 -19.66 37.00
C ALA A 869 -1.94 -18.81 36.70
N VAL A 870 -1.03 -19.35 35.90
CA VAL A 870 0.14 -18.62 35.38
C VAL A 870 -0.09 -18.29 33.92
N ASN A 871 0.05 -17.01 33.57
CA ASN A 871 0.11 -16.54 32.19
C ASN A 871 1.56 -16.19 31.86
N LEU A 872 2.12 -16.82 30.83
CA LEU A 872 3.46 -16.54 30.33
C LEU A 872 3.36 -15.97 28.91
N VAL A 873 4.14 -14.92 28.63
CA VAL A 873 4.31 -14.36 27.29
C VAL A 873 5.71 -14.70 26.79
N GLY A 874 5.79 -15.46 25.70
CA GLY A 874 7.05 -15.80 25.04
C GLY A 874 7.37 -14.88 23.87
N LYS A 875 8.61 -14.98 23.35
CA LYS A 875 9.04 -14.28 22.14
C LYS A 875 8.21 -14.70 20.93
N LYS A 876 8.14 -13.84 19.91
CA LYS A 876 7.49 -14.16 18.63
C LYS A 876 8.15 -15.36 17.94
N ILE A 877 7.35 -16.31 17.47
CA ILE A 877 7.83 -17.42 16.64
C ILE A 877 7.72 -17.00 15.18
N ALA A 878 8.86 -16.87 14.50
CA ALA A 878 8.90 -16.33 13.15
C ALA A 878 8.92 -17.37 12.02
N SER A 879 9.15 -18.64 12.34
CA SER A 879 9.19 -19.72 11.35
C SER A 879 8.96 -21.08 12.01
N ILE A 880 8.69 -22.10 11.20
CA ILE A 880 8.61 -23.49 11.68
C ILE A 880 10.03 -24.01 11.88
N VAL A 881 10.42 -24.29 13.14
CA VAL A 881 11.74 -24.81 13.50
C VAL A 881 11.59 -26.06 14.37
N ARG A 882 12.45 -27.06 14.14
CA ARG A 882 12.53 -28.24 15.04
C ARG A 882 13.19 -27.85 16.36
N LEU A 883 12.51 -28.13 17.46
CA LEU A 883 12.89 -27.75 18.82
C LEU A 883 13.70 -28.82 19.55
N ASN A 884 13.49 -30.10 19.22
CA ASN A 884 14.17 -31.23 19.87
C ASN A 884 15.36 -31.75 19.06
N ASP A 885 16.43 -32.20 19.74
CA ASP A 885 17.67 -32.65 19.09
C ASP A 885 17.69 -34.16 18.79
N TYR A 886 17.85 -34.52 17.51
CA TYR A 886 18.00 -35.90 17.05
C TYR A 886 19.39 -36.48 17.29
N ALA A 887 20.43 -35.64 17.46
CA ALA A 887 21.79 -36.15 17.69
C ALA A 887 21.91 -36.89 19.04
N SER A 888 21.00 -36.62 19.99
CA SER A 888 20.84 -37.39 21.23
C SER A 888 20.50 -38.87 21.02
N GLY A 889 19.85 -39.20 19.89
CA GLY A 889 19.28 -40.52 19.62
C GLY A 889 18.02 -40.86 20.43
N GLU A 890 17.57 -39.99 21.35
CA GLU A 890 16.43 -40.29 22.23
C GLU A 890 15.06 -40.16 21.55
N PHE A 891 15.01 -39.41 20.44
CA PHE A 891 13.81 -39.16 19.67
C PHE A 891 13.77 -39.94 18.34
N ASP A 892 14.79 -40.76 18.06
CA ASP A 892 14.86 -41.60 16.87
C ASP A 892 14.53 -43.06 17.22
N TYR A 893 13.42 -43.54 16.69
CA TYR A 893 12.93 -44.90 16.95
C TYR A 893 13.13 -45.83 15.75
N GLY A 894 13.55 -45.31 14.60
CA GLY A 894 13.73 -46.05 13.35
C GLY A 894 12.49 -46.84 12.86
N SER A 895 11.30 -46.57 13.39
CA SER A 895 10.09 -47.38 13.20
C SER A 895 8.82 -46.55 13.43
N GLN A 896 7.64 -47.13 13.23
CA GLN A 896 6.38 -46.41 13.32
C GLN A 896 6.10 -45.97 14.77
N ILE A 897 5.82 -44.69 14.97
CA ILE A 897 5.39 -44.18 16.27
C ILE A 897 4.03 -43.45 16.22
N GLY A 898 3.32 -43.43 17.34
CA GLY A 898 2.16 -42.55 17.61
C GLY A 898 2.44 -41.70 18.86
N ASN A 899 1.62 -40.69 19.14
CA ASN A 899 1.81 -39.86 20.31
C ASN A 899 0.51 -39.41 20.98
N ALA A 900 0.58 -39.06 22.27
CA ALA A 900 -0.44 -38.31 22.99
C ALA A 900 0.27 -37.29 23.89
N VAL A 901 -0.35 -36.14 24.10
CA VAL A 901 0.18 -35.05 24.92
C VAL A 901 -0.87 -34.70 25.96
N ASP A 902 -0.51 -34.74 27.23
CA ASP A 902 -1.41 -34.27 28.28
C ASP A 902 -1.47 -32.74 28.26
N VAL A 903 -2.61 -32.21 27.83
CA VAL A 903 -2.86 -30.77 27.76
C VAL A 903 -3.87 -30.32 28.80
N SER A 904 -4.16 -31.14 29.81
CA SER A 904 -5.18 -30.88 30.83
C SER A 904 -4.52 -30.22 32.04
N PRO A 905 -4.72 -28.91 32.32
CA PRO A 905 -3.99 -28.22 33.38
C PRO A 905 -4.22 -28.79 34.78
N GLU A 906 -5.38 -29.41 34.99
CA GLU A 906 -5.77 -30.06 36.25
C GLU A 906 -5.12 -31.46 36.45
N SER A 907 -4.44 -32.00 35.42
CA SER A 907 -3.76 -33.29 35.51
C SER A 907 -2.42 -33.17 36.23
N ASP A 908 -2.14 -34.10 37.15
CA ASP A 908 -0.80 -34.27 37.77
C ASP A 908 0.32 -34.55 36.75
N TYR A 909 -0.05 -34.87 35.51
CA TYR A 909 0.85 -35.21 34.41
C TYR A 909 0.82 -34.18 33.27
N PHE A 910 0.24 -33.01 33.51
CA PHE A 910 0.16 -31.92 32.54
C PHE A 910 1.50 -31.65 31.83
N GLY A 911 1.46 -31.57 30.50
CA GLY A 911 2.60 -31.37 29.61
C GLY A 911 3.38 -32.65 29.26
N ARG A 912 3.07 -33.80 29.87
CA ARG A 912 3.77 -35.06 29.59
C ARG A 912 3.42 -35.58 28.19
N ILE A 913 4.43 -36.06 27.47
CA ILE A 913 4.28 -36.66 26.14
C ILE A 913 4.46 -38.17 26.23
N TYR A 914 3.53 -38.92 25.66
CA TYR A 914 3.59 -40.36 25.53
C TYR A 914 3.76 -40.75 24.07
N VAL A 915 4.66 -41.69 23.79
CA VAL A 915 4.99 -42.15 22.44
C VAL A 915 4.83 -43.65 22.36
N SER A 916 3.92 -44.13 21.50
CA SER A 916 3.86 -45.53 21.14
C SER A 916 4.90 -45.85 20.09
N ASN A 917 5.55 -47.00 20.20
CA ASN A 917 6.51 -47.49 19.23
C ASN A 917 6.12 -48.89 18.74
N ARG A 918 5.98 -49.02 17.43
CA ARG A 918 5.74 -50.26 16.70
C ARG A 918 6.94 -50.60 15.80
N ILE A 919 7.74 -51.56 16.27
CA ILE A 919 8.88 -52.11 15.52
C ILE A 919 8.39 -53.08 14.43
N SER A 920 7.52 -54.04 14.80
CA SER A 920 6.87 -54.96 13.86
C SER A 920 5.59 -55.56 14.46
N GLN A 921 4.80 -56.25 13.65
CA GLN A 921 3.53 -56.85 14.06
C GLN A 921 3.61 -58.39 14.11
N PRO A 922 3.47 -59.03 15.29
CA PRO A 922 3.70 -58.56 16.67
C PRO A 922 5.19 -58.58 17.07
N ASN A 923 5.58 -57.85 18.13
CA ASN A 923 6.98 -57.78 18.59
C ASN A 923 7.10 -57.46 20.10
N GLU A 924 8.03 -58.12 20.81
CA GLU A 924 8.31 -57.82 22.23
C GLU A 924 8.89 -56.41 22.45
N GLY A 925 9.49 -55.83 21.41
CA GLY A 925 10.05 -54.49 21.38
C GLY A 925 9.00 -53.36 21.30
N ASN A 926 7.73 -53.68 21.01
CA ASN A 926 6.64 -52.71 20.98
C ASN A 926 6.31 -52.21 22.41
N GLY A 927 5.92 -50.94 22.54
CA GLY A 927 5.57 -50.36 23.84
C GLY A 927 5.46 -48.84 23.85
N ILE A 928 5.47 -48.25 25.05
CA ILE A 928 5.32 -46.81 25.30
C ILE A 928 6.62 -46.22 25.86
N TRP A 929 6.94 -45.01 25.40
CA TRP A 929 7.92 -44.10 25.98
C TRP A 929 7.22 -42.87 26.53
N ALA A 930 7.73 -42.30 27.61
CA ALA A 930 7.17 -41.11 28.24
C ALA A 930 8.24 -40.03 28.39
N TYR A 931 7.85 -38.77 28.24
CA TYR A 931 8.71 -37.60 28.34
C TYR A 931 8.07 -36.56 29.24
N ASN A 932 8.88 -35.94 30.11
CA ASN A 932 8.46 -34.81 30.92
C ASN A 932 8.11 -33.59 30.04
N PRO A 933 7.47 -32.55 30.60
CA PRO A 933 7.14 -31.31 29.87
C PRO A 933 8.35 -30.58 29.26
N ASP A 934 9.54 -30.76 29.85
CA ASP A 934 10.84 -30.27 29.33
C ASP A 934 11.46 -31.19 28.25
N TRP A 935 10.71 -32.20 27.81
CA TRP A 935 11.07 -33.21 26.83
C TRP A 935 12.20 -34.16 27.25
N THR A 936 12.52 -34.23 28.55
CA THR A 936 13.43 -35.27 29.05
C THR A 936 12.73 -36.62 29.10
N ARG A 937 13.38 -37.66 28.55
CA ARG A 937 12.81 -39.02 28.52
C ARG A 937 12.82 -39.65 29.91
N ILE A 938 11.65 -40.13 30.34
CA ILE A 938 11.44 -40.70 31.69
C ILE A 938 12.00 -42.13 31.79
N ASN A 939 11.69 -42.96 30.79
CA ASN A 939 12.02 -44.38 30.83
C ASN A 939 13.23 -44.72 29.94
N SER A 940 14.12 -45.59 30.43
CA SER A 940 15.29 -46.08 29.69
C SER A 940 14.99 -47.32 28.83
N VAL A 941 13.87 -47.99 29.11
CA VAL A 941 13.32 -49.12 28.34
C VAL A 941 11.83 -48.91 28.14
N ARG A 942 11.28 -49.32 26.98
CA ARG A 942 9.84 -49.19 26.71
C ARG A 942 8.99 -49.90 27.78
N TYR A 943 7.84 -49.30 28.11
CA TYR A 943 6.79 -49.94 28.90
C TYR A 943 5.90 -50.80 28.00
N ASN A 944 5.64 -52.05 28.39
CA ASN A 944 4.90 -53.01 27.57
C ASN A 944 3.80 -53.75 28.36
N GLY A 945 3.20 -53.11 29.36
CA GLY A 945 2.08 -53.68 30.11
C GLY A 945 2.44 -54.97 30.85
N ASN A 946 3.54 -54.97 31.59
CA ASN A 946 4.06 -56.14 32.31
C ASN A 946 4.35 -57.36 31.40
N GLY A 947 5.06 -57.13 30.29
CA GLY A 947 5.45 -58.19 29.35
C GLY A 947 4.37 -58.59 28.34
N MET A 948 3.34 -57.77 28.15
CA MET A 948 2.32 -57.99 27.13
C MET A 948 2.93 -57.95 25.72
N LEU A 949 2.64 -58.96 24.91
CA LEU A 949 3.01 -58.99 23.49
C LEU A 949 2.05 -58.11 22.68
N ILE A 950 2.37 -56.82 22.59
CA ILE A 950 1.65 -55.80 21.83
C ILE A 950 1.90 -56.00 20.33
N SER A 951 0.86 -55.87 19.51
CA SER A 951 0.92 -56.19 18.09
C SER A 951 0.98 -54.95 17.21
N SER A 952 0.05 -54.01 17.39
CA SER A 952 -0.04 -52.80 16.55
C SER A 952 -0.46 -51.59 17.39
N PRO A 953 0.41 -51.10 18.30
CA PRO A 953 0.11 -49.90 19.07
C PRO A 953 0.07 -48.72 18.10
N PHE A 954 -1.11 -48.13 17.95
CA PHE A 954 -1.39 -47.17 16.89
C PHE A 954 -1.53 -45.75 17.46
N ARG A 955 -2.53 -44.97 17.02
CA ARG A 955 -2.68 -43.55 17.41
C ARG A 955 -3.29 -43.43 18.80
N LEU A 956 -2.56 -42.83 19.73
CA LEU A 956 -2.90 -42.77 21.15
C LEU A 956 -3.93 -41.67 21.43
N GLY A 957 -4.77 -41.89 22.44
CA GLY A 957 -5.57 -40.85 23.08
C GLY A 957 -5.18 -40.67 24.55
N ILE A 958 -5.56 -39.55 25.15
CA ILE A 958 -5.35 -39.26 26.57
C ILE A 958 -6.55 -38.48 27.10
N ASP A 959 -6.95 -38.71 28.34
CA ASP A 959 -8.06 -38.00 28.97
C ASP A 959 -7.59 -36.90 29.93
N SER A 960 -8.57 -36.24 30.57
CA SER A 960 -8.32 -35.13 31.49
C SER A 960 -7.64 -35.53 32.81
N GLU A 961 -7.59 -36.82 33.14
CA GLU A 961 -6.88 -37.35 34.32
C GLU A 961 -5.48 -37.89 33.95
N GLY A 962 -5.04 -37.74 32.69
CA GLY A 962 -3.74 -38.17 32.19
C GLY A 962 -3.65 -39.67 31.83
N PHE A 963 -4.76 -40.41 31.84
CA PHE A 963 -4.79 -41.81 31.44
C PHE A 963 -4.64 -41.97 29.93
N VAL A 964 -3.70 -42.82 29.51
CA VAL A 964 -3.39 -43.03 28.09
C VAL A 964 -4.15 -44.22 27.54
N TYR A 965 -4.77 -44.03 26.38
CA TYR A 965 -5.55 -45.03 25.67
C TYR A 965 -4.80 -45.47 24.41
N MET A 966 -4.33 -46.71 24.40
CA MET A 966 -3.55 -47.29 23.31
C MET A 966 -4.40 -48.29 22.52
N PRO A 967 -4.82 -47.97 21.28
CA PRO A 967 -5.49 -48.93 20.42
C PRO A 967 -4.52 -49.98 19.86
N ASP A 968 -4.99 -51.22 19.72
CA ASP A 968 -4.37 -52.28 18.92
C ASP A 968 -5.33 -52.72 17.81
N TRP A 969 -4.83 -52.69 16.58
CA TRP A 969 -5.63 -53.00 15.40
C TRP A 969 -5.69 -54.50 15.06
N SER A 970 -4.84 -55.34 15.64
CA SER A 970 -4.75 -56.73 15.19
C SER A 970 -5.78 -57.65 15.85
N ASP A 971 -6.49 -58.47 15.07
CA ASP A 971 -7.53 -59.38 15.60
C ASP A 971 -7.11 -60.19 16.84
N PRO A 972 -5.88 -60.75 16.96
CA PRO A 972 -5.51 -61.54 18.13
C PRO A 972 -5.29 -60.70 19.41
N LYS A 973 -5.06 -59.39 19.27
CA LYS A 973 -4.68 -58.47 20.36
C LYS A 973 -5.51 -57.18 20.39
N SER A 974 -6.58 -57.09 19.61
CA SER A 974 -7.30 -55.86 19.34
C SER A 974 -7.94 -55.18 20.56
N GLY A 975 -8.54 -54.02 20.36
CA GLY A 975 -9.21 -53.26 21.41
C GLY A 975 -8.38 -52.08 21.85
N ILE A 976 -8.70 -51.55 23.03
CA ILE A 976 -8.09 -50.33 23.55
C ILE A 976 -7.54 -50.64 24.93
N TYR A 977 -6.27 -50.35 25.15
CA TYR A 977 -5.60 -50.58 26.42
C TYR A 977 -5.47 -49.26 27.17
N VAL A 978 -5.98 -49.23 28.41
CA VAL A 978 -5.88 -48.10 29.33
C VAL A 978 -4.62 -48.25 30.17
N ILE A 979 -3.83 -47.17 30.20
CA ILE A 979 -2.52 -47.12 30.85
C ILE A 979 -2.59 -46.06 31.95
N ASP A 980 -2.24 -46.49 33.16
CA ASP A 980 -2.23 -45.64 34.35
C ASP A 980 -0.92 -44.83 34.40
N PRO A 981 -0.99 -43.48 34.31
CA PRO A 981 0.18 -42.62 34.31
C PRO A 981 0.93 -42.61 35.65
N SER A 982 0.28 -43.02 36.74
CA SER A 982 0.89 -43.20 38.06
C SER A 982 1.69 -44.50 38.18
N ASN A 983 1.46 -45.47 37.29
CA ASN A 983 2.08 -46.78 37.30
C ASN A 983 2.37 -47.32 35.88
N LEU A 984 3.24 -46.62 35.15
CA LEU A 984 3.58 -46.96 33.75
C LEU A 984 4.25 -48.34 33.58
N GLU A 985 4.88 -48.90 34.62
CA GLU A 985 5.45 -50.25 34.62
C GLU A 985 4.40 -51.36 34.79
N GLY A 986 3.20 -51.00 35.21
CA GLY A 986 2.10 -51.90 35.53
C GLY A 986 1.48 -52.60 34.33
N GLU A 987 0.37 -53.28 34.59
CA GLU A 987 -0.44 -53.93 33.56
C GLU A 987 -1.23 -52.90 32.75
N PHE A 988 -1.24 -53.05 31.42
CA PHE A 988 -2.11 -52.28 30.54
C PHE A 988 -3.48 -52.96 30.46
N LYS A 989 -4.53 -52.29 30.96
CA LYS A 989 -5.85 -52.91 31.15
C LYS A 989 -6.69 -52.80 29.89
N GLN A 990 -7.43 -53.85 29.54
CA GLN A 990 -8.34 -53.79 28.41
C GLN A 990 -9.58 -52.95 28.76
N PHE A 991 -9.91 -51.98 27.91
CA PHE A 991 -11.10 -51.15 28.05
C PHE A 991 -12.38 -51.95 27.78
N PHE A 992 -12.40 -52.81 26.75
CA PHE A 992 -13.61 -53.58 26.41
C PHE A 992 -13.80 -54.82 27.30
N GLN A 993 -14.98 -54.94 27.91
CA GLN A 993 -15.40 -56.14 28.63
C GLN A 993 -15.97 -57.19 27.66
N GLY A 994 -15.88 -58.47 28.04
CA GLY A 994 -16.45 -59.59 27.30
C GLY A 994 -15.40 -60.52 26.68
N THR A 995 -15.83 -61.35 25.72
CA THR A 995 -14.95 -62.31 25.04
C THR A 995 -14.64 -61.83 23.62
N ARG A 996 -13.35 -61.72 23.31
CA ARG A 996 -12.84 -61.46 21.96
C ARG A 996 -13.07 -62.66 21.04
N ASN A 997 -13.65 -62.44 19.87
CA ASN A 997 -13.82 -63.48 18.86
C ASN A 997 -12.63 -63.55 17.86
N GLY A 998 -12.70 -64.43 16.87
CA GLY A 998 -11.62 -64.62 15.90
C GLY A 998 -11.37 -63.46 14.93
N ALA A 999 -12.31 -62.52 14.84
CA ALA A 999 -12.20 -61.28 14.06
C ALA A 999 -11.86 -60.08 14.97
N GLY A 1000 -11.42 -60.30 16.20
CA GLY A 1000 -11.02 -59.22 17.11
C GLY A 1000 -12.15 -58.52 17.86
N LEU A 1001 -13.40 -58.72 17.49
CA LEU A 1001 -14.57 -58.11 18.13
C LEU A 1001 -14.84 -58.70 19.53
N PHE A 1002 -15.02 -57.83 20.52
CA PHE A 1002 -15.50 -58.16 21.85
C PHE A 1002 -17.02 -58.27 21.87
N VAL A 1003 -17.49 -59.41 22.36
CA VAL A 1003 -18.91 -59.66 22.61
C VAL A 1003 -19.13 -59.86 24.10
N ASN A 1004 -19.98 -59.02 24.69
CA ASN A 1004 -20.38 -59.11 26.09
C ASN A 1004 -21.89 -59.37 26.18
N ASN A 1005 -22.29 -60.48 26.79
CA ASN A 1005 -23.71 -60.88 26.89
C ASN A 1005 -24.49 -60.85 25.57
N GLY A 1006 -23.83 -61.15 24.44
CA GLY A 1006 -24.42 -61.13 23.10
C GLY A 1006 -24.45 -59.76 22.41
N VAL A 1007 -23.92 -58.71 23.05
CA VAL A 1007 -23.79 -57.35 22.50
C VAL A 1007 -22.38 -57.13 21.98
N ASN A 1008 -22.28 -56.53 20.79
CA ASN A 1008 -21.00 -56.11 20.21
C ASN A 1008 -20.52 -54.84 20.92
N VAL A 1009 -19.40 -54.92 21.62
CA VAL A 1009 -18.88 -53.84 22.47
C VAL A 1009 -17.90 -52.96 21.69
N GLY A 1010 -16.87 -53.57 21.12
CA GLY A 1010 -15.77 -52.89 20.43
C GLY A 1010 -14.72 -53.90 19.96
N GLY A 1011 -13.67 -53.48 19.23
CA GLY A 1011 -12.73 -54.43 18.62
C GLY A 1011 -11.47 -53.76 18.05
N SER A 1012 -10.99 -54.29 16.93
CA SER A 1012 -9.85 -53.81 16.15
C SER A 1012 -9.99 -52.31 15.86
N SER A 1013 -9.07 -51.53 16.44
CA SER A 1013 -9.09 -50.07 16.42
C SER A 1013 -7.73 -49.49 16.03
N THR A 1014 -7.72 -48.41 15.25
CA THR A 1014 -6.48 -47.76 14.75
C THR A 1014 -6.24 -46.37 15.32
N SER A 1015 -7.21 -45.79 16.01
CA SER A 1015 -7.11 -44.46 16.60
C SER A 1015 -8.14 -44.31 17.71
N VAL A 1016 -7.73 -43.61 18.76
CA VAL A 1016 -8.57 -43.19 19.87
C VAL A 1016 -8.37 -41.69 20.07
N TRP A 1017 -9.46 -40.98 20.30
CA TRP A 1017 -9.49 -39.58 20.73
C TRP A 1017 -10.39 -39.47 21.95
N ILE A 1018 -9.99 -38.68 22.95
CA ILE A 1018 -10.82 -38.36 24.10
C ILE A 1018 -11.16 -36.87 24.01
N GLU A 1019 -12.42 -36.53 24.22
CA GLU A 1019 -12.87 -35.13 24.33
C GLU A 1019 -13.76 -34.96 25.56
N GLY A 1020 -13.81 -33.74 26.10
CA GLY A 1020 -14.59 -33.39 27.28
C GLY A 1020 -13.93 -33.81 28.60
N GLU A 1021 -14.49 -33.32 29.70
CA GLU A 1021 -13.99 -33.53 31.06
C GLU A 1021 -15.14 -34.00 31.97
N GLY A 1022 -14.81 -34.73 33.03
CA GLY A 1022 -15.77 -35.22 34.01
C GLY A 1022 -16.95 -36.00 33.40
N ALA A 1023 -18.17 -35.55 33.68
CA ALA A 1023 -19.39 -36.22 33.21
C ALA A 1023 -19.58 -36.16 31.68
N ASP A 1024 -18.94 -35.22 31.00
CA ASP A 1024 -19.07 -35.01 29.56
C ASP A 1024 -17.96 -35.73 28.75
N THR A 1025 -17.06 -36.45 29.41
CA THR A 1025 -15.95 -37.15 28.75
C THR A 1025 -16.45 -38.27 27.82
N LYS A 1026 -15.94 -38.26 26.59
CA LYS A 1026 -16.23 -39.25 25.55
C LYS A 1026 -14.96 -39.88 25.01
N LEU A 1027 -15.00 -41.19 24.76
CA LEU A 1027 -14.00 -41.90 23.98
C LEU A 1027 -14.52 -42.09 22.56
N ILE A 1028 -13.78 -41.58 21.58
CA ILE A 1028 -14.03 -41.73 20.15
C ILE A 1028 -13.00 -42.72 19.60
N ALA A 1029 -13.44 -43.73 18.86
CA ALA A 1029 -12.55 -44.72 18.27
C ALA A 1029 -12.90 -45.03 16.81
N ALA A 1030 -11.86 -45.19 15.98
CA ALA A 1030 -12.00 -45.80 14.68
C ALA A 1030 -12.09 -47.33 14.83
N SER A 1031 -13.19 -47.93 14.40
CA SER A 1031 -13.44 -49.37 14.56
C SER A 1031 -13.62 -50.08 13.21
N GLU A 1032 -12.84 -51.14 13.01
CA GLU A 1032 -13.00 -52.05 11.87
C GLU A 1032 -14.23 -52.96 12.07
N ASP A 1033 -14.44 -53.45 13.29
CA ASP A 1033 -15.33 -54.57 13.57
C ASP A 1033 -16.79 -54.19 13.87
N ILE A 1034 -17.05 -52.92 14.18
CA ILE A 1034 -18.43 -52.44 14.38
C ILE A 1034 -19.04 -52.14 13.02
N LEU A 1035 -19.81 -53.12 12.53
CA LEU A 1035 -20.47 -53.10 11.23
C LEU A 1035 -21.75 -52.25 11.25
N ASN A 1036 -21.97 -51.50 10.17
CA ASN A 1036 -23.27 -50.85 9.93
C ASN A 1036 -24.36 -51.87 9.54
N ALA A 1037 -25.60 -51.42 9.37
CA ALA A 1037 -26.74 -52.27 8.98
C ALA A 1037 -26.57 -52.99 7.63
N SER A 1038 -25.68 -52.52 6.76
CA SER A 1038 -25.32 -53.13 5.47
C SER A 1038 -24.11 -54.07 5.55
N GLY A 1039 -23.54 -54.28 6.75
CA GLY A 1039 -22.38 -55.14 6.96
C GLY A 1039 -21.04 -54.49 6.63
N THR A 1040 -20.96 -53.17 6.49
CA THR A 1040 -19.72 -52.44 6.21
C THR A 1040 -19.05 -51.99 7.52
N GLY A 1041 -17.76 -52.32 7.70
CA GLY A 1041 -16.91 -51.88 8.81
C GLY A 1041 -16.24 -50.53 8.59
N ASN A 1042 -15.13 -50.26 9.29
CA ASN A 1042 -14.33 -49.01 9.23
C ASN A 1042 -15.13 -47.75 9.58
N ASN A 1043 -15.91 -47.82 10.65
CA ASN A 1043 -16.76 -46.73 11.12
C ASN A 1043 -16.15 -46.06 12.36
N VAL A 1044 -16.70 -44.90 12.73
CA VAL A 1044 -16.32 -44.22 13.98
C VAL A 1044 -17.40 -44.49 15.03
N VAL A 1045 -16.96 -44.86 16.23
CA VAL A 1045 -17.81 -45.17 17.38
C VAL A 1045 -17.47 -44.27 18.55
N VAL A 1046 -18.47 -43.92 19.35
CA VAL A 1046 -18.33 -43.06 20.53
C VAL A 1046 -18.86 -43.80 21.76
N TYR A 1047 -18.14 -43.68 22.87
CA TYR A 1047 -18.51 -44.20 24.18
C TYR A 1047 -18.56 -43.03 25.17
N ASN A 1048 -19.70 -42.80 25.80
CA ASN A 1048 -19.86 -41.77 26.81
C ASN A 1048 -19.32 -42.30 28.15
N ILE A 1049 -18.04 -42.07 28.40
CA ILE A 1049 -17.32 -42.66 29.54
C ILE A 1049 -17.43 -41.83 30.81
N GLY A 1050 -17.75 -40.54 30.70
CA GLY A 1050 -18.04 -39.68 31.83
C GLY A 1050 -19.26 -40.15 32.63
N GLN A 1051 -19.12 -40.19 33.95
CA GLN A 1051 -20.19 -40.59 34.87
C GLN A 1051 -20.84 -39.37 35.52
N PRO A 1052 -22.12 -39.46 35.96
CA PRO A 1052 -22.81 -38.35 36.61
C PRO A 1052 -22.13 -37.82 37.89
N ASP A 1053 -21.24 -38.59 38.51
CA ASP A 1053 -20.46 -38.17 39.67
C ASP A 1053 -19.12 -37.49 39.31
N GLY A 1054 -18.86 -37.29 38.01
CA GLY A 1054 -17.64 -36.70 37.48
C GLY A 1054 -16.50 -37.69 37.25
N SER A 1055 -16.64 -38.96 37.64
CA SER A 1055 -15.61 -39.98 37.39
C SER A 1055 -15.61 -40.45 35.94
N ILE A 1056 -14.46 -40.92 35.46
CA ILE A 1056 -14.30 -41.45 34.09
C ILE A 1056 -14.26 -42.98 34.12
N ALA A 1057 -15.17 -43.62 33.37
CA ALA A 1057 -15.20 -45.08 33.25
C ALA A 1057 -13.94 -45.62 32.53
N ARG A 1058 -13.29 -46.61 33.16
CA ARG A 1058 -12.05 -47.25 32.66
C ARG A 1058 -12.27 -48.57 31.95
N GLU A 1059 -13.50 -49.07 31.97
CA GLU A 1059 -13.93 -50.27 31.28
C GLU A 1059 -15.34 -50.06 30.70
N TRP A 1060 -15.65 -50.72 29.59
CA TRP A 1060 -16.92 -50.60 28.88
C TRP A 1060 -17.45 -51.96 28.46
N GLY A 1061 -18.69 -52.27 28.82
CA GLY A 1061 -19.32 -53.57 28.53
C GLY A 1061 -20.59 -53.50 27.70
N GLU A 1062 -20.97 -52.31 27.22
CA GLU A 1062 -22.19 -52.05 26.46
C GLU A 1062 -21.88 -51.76 24.99
N ALA A 1063 -22.92 -51.63 24.16
CA ALA A 1063 -22.75 -51.16 22.79
C ALA A 1063 -22.19 -49.70 22.77
N PRO A 1064 -21.58 -49.24 21.66
CA PRO A 1064 -21.24 -47.84 21.51
C PRO A 1064 -22.43 -46.91 21.75
N SER A 1065 -22.20 -45.80 22.45
CA SER A 1065 -23.21 -44.77 22.74
C SER A 1065 -23.69 -44.06 21.48
N GLN A 1066 -22.79 -43.85 20.50
CA GLN A 1066 -23.10 -43.28 19.19
C GLN A 1066 -22.23 -43.94 18.11
N PHE A 1067 -22.72 -43.86 16.87
CA PHE A 1067 -22.15 -44.50 15.70
C PHE A 1067 -22.22 -43.60 14.47
N PHE A 1068 -21.08 -43.40 13.78
CA PHE A 1068 -20.97 -42.62 12.56
C PHE A 1068 -20.62 -43.51 11.36
N ASN A 1069 -21.53 -43.57 10.39
CA ASN A 1069 -21.44 -44.46 9.23
C ASN A 1069 -20.52 -43.91 8.12
N VAL A 1070 -19.22 -43.85 8.40
CA VAL A 1070 -18.22 -43.31 7.46
C VAL A 1070 -17.57 -44.36 6.57
N GLY A 1071 -17.72 -45.65 6.89
CA GLY A 1071 -16.95 -46.75 6.26
C GLY A 1071 -17.10 -46.83 4.73
N ALA A 1072 -18.22 -46.38 4.17
CA ALA A 1072 -18.41 -46.32 2.72
C ALA A 1072 -17.50 -45.29 2.02
N LYS A 1073 -17.03 -44.27 2.76
CA LYS A 1073 -16.04 -43.28 2.32
C LYS A 1073 -14.65 -43.62 2.83
N MET A 1074 -14.56 -44.20 4.03
CA MET A 1074 -13.34 -44.61 4.73
C MET A 1074 -13.02 -46.09 4.50
N LEU A 1075 -12.74 -46.46 3.24
CA LEU A 1075 -12.56 -47.85 2.84
C LEU A 1075 -11.29 -48.51 3.41
N ASN A 1076 -10.25 -47.74 3.74
CA ASN A 1076 -9.04 -48.27 4.35
C ASN A 1076 -9.15 -48.22 5.88
N GLY A 1077 -9.02 -49.36 6.57
CA GLY A 1077 -9.16 -49.44 8.04
C GLY A 1077 -8.05 -48.73 8.85
N ASN A 1078 -6.99 -48.25 8.20
CA ASN A 1078 -5.98 -47.42 8.84
C ASN A 1078 -6.45 -45.96 8.95
N LEU A 1079 -7.20 -45.68 10.03
CA LEU A 1079 -7.91 -44.43 10.25
C LEU A 1079 -7.35 -43.62 11.41
N ASN A 1080 -7.36 -42.30 11.26
CA ASN A 1080 -7.17 -41.34 12.35
C ASN A 1080 -8.48 -40.61 12.62
N VAL A 1081 -8.81 -40.37 13.89
CA VAL A 1081 -10.03 -39.66 14.30
C VAL A 1081 -9.73 -38.62 15.35
N MET A 1082 -10.44 -37.49 15.27
CA MET A 1082 -10.46 -36.45 16.31
C MET A 1082 -11.87 -35.87 16.38
N GLY A 1083 -12.35 -35.59 17.59
CA GLY A 1083 -13.61 -34.87 17.79
C GLY A 1083 -13.43 -33.37 17.54
N ASP A 1084 -14.52 -32.68 17.20
CA ASP A 1084 -14.53 -31.22 17.01
C ASP A 1084 -14.92 -30.43 18.28
N GLY A 1085 -15.21 -31.11 19.40
CA GLY A 1085 -15.71 -30.52 20.64
C GLY A 1085 -17.17 -30.04 20.60
N LYS A 1086 -17.85 -30.16 19.46
CA LYS A 1086 -19.25 -29.78 19.20
C LYS A 1086 -20.14 -31.00 18.88
N GLY A 1087 -19.56 -32.20 18.92
CA GLY A 1087 -20.23 -33.47 18.66
C GLY A 1087 -20.02 -34.02 17.24
N GLY A 1088 -19.33 -33.27 16.37
CA GLY A 1088 -18.83 -33.73 15.08
C GLY A 1088 -17.46 -34.40 15.18
N ILE A 1089 -17.03 -35.02 14.09
CA ILE A 1089 -15.81 -35.83 14.02
C ILE A 1089 -15.06 -35.60 12.71
N TRP A 1090 -13.77 -35.36 12.84
CA TRP A 1090 -12.81 -35.45 11.76
C TRP A 1090 -12.29 -36.87 11.60
N CYS A 1091 -12.25 -37.36 10.36
CA CYS A 1091 -11.74 -38.68 10.05
C CYS A 1091 -10.83 -38.65 8.82
N SER A 1092 -9.64 -39.23 8.95
CA SER A 1092 -8.67 -39.40 7.87
C SER A 1092 -8.33 -40.88 7.68
N GLN A 1093 -7.99 -41.29 6.47
CA GLN A 1093 -7.61 -42.68 6.15
C GLN A 1093 -6.32 -42.74 5.34
N LEU A 1094 -5.62 -43.88 5.35
CA LEU A 1094 -4.44 -44.12 4.51
C LEU A 1094 -4.80 -43.98 3.01
N ARG A 1095 -4.23 -42.98 2.34
CA ARG A 1095 -4.37 -42.74 0.88
C ARG A 1095 -3.03 -42.35 0.27
N TYR A 1096 -2.67 -43.01 -0.83
CA TYR A 1096 -1.50 -42.65 -1.64
C TYR A 1096 -1.89 -41.73 -2.80
N THR A 1097 -0.98 -40.91 -3.33
CA THR A 1097 -1.20 -40.18 -4.60
C THR A 1097 -1.61 -41.15 -5.71
N PRO A 1098 -2.58 -40.82 -6.59
CA PRO A 1098 -3.45 -39.63 -6.64
C PRO A 1098 -4.83 -39.88 -6.01
N ASN A 1099 -4.91 -40.69 -4.96
CA ASN A 1099 -6.15 -41.34 -4.54
C ASN A 1099 -7.03 -40.52 -3.57
N ASN A 1100 -6.89 -39.20 -3.50
CA ASN A 1100 -7.86 -38.35 -2.78
C ASN A 1100 -9.04 -38.00 -3.70
N THR A 1101 -10.18 -38.66 -3.54
CA THR A 1101 -11.33 -38.54 -4.45
C THR A 1101 -12.63 -38.38 -3.69
N THR A 1102 -13.67 -37.77 -4.28
CA THR A 1102 -14.98 -37.60 -3.61
C THR A 1102 -15.61 -38.93 -3.18
N GLY A 1103 -15.31 -40.01 -3.91
CA GLY A 1103 -15.75 -41.37 -3.59
C GLY A 1103 -15.04 -41.94 -2.36
N VAL A 1104 -13.72 -41.74 -2.28
CA VAL A 1104 -12.85 -42.28 -1.23
C VAL A 1104 -11.81 -41.22 -0.86
N PRO A 1105 -12.17 -40.25 0.00
CA PRO A 1105 -11.36 -39.08 0.30
C PRO A 1105 -10.27 -39.35 1.33
N SER A 1106 -9.24 -38.50 1.38
CA SER A 1106 -8.21 -38.55 2.43
C SER A 1106 -8.73 -38.11 3.79
N LEU A 1107 -9.57 -37.07 3.85
CA LEU A 1107 -10.11 -36.43 5.05
C LEU A 1107 -11.59 -36.08 4.85
N ILE A 1108 -12.41 -36.31 5.87
CA ILE A 1108 -13.79 -35.82 5.95
C ILE A 1108 -14.05 -35.22 7.33
N HIS A 1109 -15.05 -34.33 7.40
CA HIS A 1109 -15.75 -34.02 8.64
C HIS A 1109 -17.16 -34.61 8.57
N VAL A 1110 -17.67 -35.00 9.73
CA VAL A 1110 -19.04 -35.45 9.92
C VAL A 1110 -19.62 -34.67 11.09
N ASN A 1111 -20.74 -33.99 10.88
CA ASN A 1111 -21.40 -33.24 11.94
C ASN A 1111 -22.07 -34.16 12.98
N ALA A 1112 -22.59 -33.57 14.07
CA ALA A 1112 -23.22 -34.30 15.17
C ALA A 1112 -24.40 -35.21 14.75
N ASP A 1113 -25.10 -34.86 13.67
CA ASP A 1113 -26.21 -35.63 13.10
C ASP A 1113 -25.74 -36.81 12.21
N GLY A 1114 -24.44 -36.91 11.94
CA GLY A 1114 -23.85 -37.95 11.11
C GLY A 1114 -23.79 -37.64 9.61
N ALA A 1115 -24.03 -36.39 9.20
CA ALA A 1115 -23.91 -35.96 7.82
C ALA A 1115 -22.48 -35.51 7.49
N ILE A 1116 -21.97 -35.90 6.32
CA ILE A 1116 -20.67 -35.42 5.81
C ILE A 1116 -20.87 -34.02 5.25
N ASP A 1117 -20.31 -33.04 5.93
CA ASP A 1117 -20.35 -31.60 5.60
C ASP A 1117 -18.99 -31.08 5.10
N PHE A 1118 -17.91 -31.88 5.19
CA PHE A 1118 -16.64 -31.64 4.50
C PHE A 1118 -16.07 -32.90 3.85
N ASN A 1119 -15.46 -32.74 2.67
CA ASN A 1119 -14.85 -33.84 1.91
C ASN A 1119 -13.60 -33.37 1.14
N SER A 1120 -12.42 -33.84 1.51
CA SER A 1120 -11.16 -33.44 0.86
C SER A 1120 -11.04 -33.87 -0.61
N GLY A 1121 -11.91 -34.74 -1.08
CA GLY A 1121 -11.92 -35.23 -2.46
C GLY A 1121 -12.62 -34.29 -3.44
N THR A 1122 -13.02 -33.09 -3.01
CA THR A 1122 -13.57 -32.02 -3.86
C THR A 1122 -12.53 -30.92 -4.08
N GLU A 1123 -12.67 -30.14 -5.15
CA GLU A 1123 -11.84 -28.95 -5.38
C GLU A 1123 -12.08 -27.90 -4.28
N PRO A 1124 -11.05 -27.12 -3.87
CA PRO A 1124 -9.65 -27.21 -4.32
C PRO A 1124 -8.82 -28.29 -3.57
N PHE A 1125 -9.40 -28.95 -2.56
CA PHE A 1125 -8.66 -29.83 -1.63
C PHE A 1125 -8.12 -31.12 -2.24
N ASN A 1126 -8.75 -31.63 -3.29
CA ASN A 1126 -8.29 -32.83 -4.00
C ASN A 1126 -6.87 -32.69 -4.58
N SER A 1127 -6.48 -31.47 -4.96
CA SER A 1127 -5.16 -31.14 -5.49
C SER A 1127 -4.17 -30.69 -4.42
N LEU A 1128 -4.67 -30.02 -3.37
CA LEU A 1128 -3.86 -29.58 -2.21
C LEU A 1128 -3.46 -30.74 -1.29
N ILE A 1129 -4.33 -31.73 -1.12
CA ILE A 1129 -4.11 -32.93 -0.30
C ILE A 1129 -3.97 -34.12 -1.25
N ASP A 1130 -2.75 -34.33 -1.76
CA ASP A 1130 -2.44 -35.36 -2.77
C ASP A 1130 -2.30 -36.77 -2.15
N GLY A 1131 -3.35 -37.25 -1.47
CA GLY A 1131 -3.31 -38.42 -0.58
C GLY A 1131 -2.72 -38.05 0.79
N SER A 1132 -3.05 -38.78 1.86
CA SER A 1132 -2.59 -38.48 3.23
C SER A 1132 -1.47 -39.38 3.75
N SER A 1133 -0.92 -40.23 2.88
CA SER A 1133 -0.09 -41.39 3.21
C SER A 1133 -0.73 -42.25 4.30
N THR A 1134 -0.38 -42.05 5.57
CA THR A 1134 -0.79 -42.85 6.73
C THR A 1134 -1.76 -42.09 7.65
N ALA A 1135 -2.63 -41.25 7.10
CA ALA A 1135 -3.74 -40.58 7.81
C ALA A 1135 -3.36 -39.62 8.95
N GLY A 1136 -2.09 -39.26 9.11
CA GLY A 1136 -1.64 -38.34 10.16
C GLY A 1136 -2.23 -36.94 9.95
N PHE A 1137 -3.01 -36.48 10.92
CA PHE A 1137 -3.50 -35.11 11.01
C PHE A 1137 -3.66 -34.72 12.48
N GLY A 1138 -3.73 -33.42 12.74
CA GLY A 1138 -3.93 -32.83 14.06
C GLY A 1138 -4.70 -31.51 13.95
N ILE A 1139 -5.38 -31.14 15.03
CA ILE A 1139 -6.07 -29.85 15.18
C ILE A 1139 -5.53 -29.17 16.44
N THR A 1140 -5.26 -27.87 16.35
CA THR A 1140 -4.83 -27.05 17.50
C THR A 1140 -5.92 -26.98 18.56
N ARG A 1141 -5.53 -26.77 19.82
CA ARG A 1141 -6.45 -26.78 20.98
C ARG A 1141 -7.60 -25.77 20.84
N ASP A 1142 -7.33 -24.60 20.27
CA ASP A 1142 -8.35 -23.56 20.06
C ASP A 1142 -9.28 -23.85 18.87
N GLY A 1143 -9.03 -24.95 18.14
CA GLY A 1143 -9.84 -25.39 17.02
C GLY A 1143 -9.69 -24.53 15.77
N LYS A 1144 -8.64 -23.71 15.66
CA LYS A 1144 -8.48 -22.74 14.56
C LYS A 1144 -7.51 -23.17 13.46
N MET A 1145 -6.75 -24.25 13.66
CA MET A 1145 -5.82 -24.74 12.65
C MET A 1145 -5.85 -26.25 12.55
N LEU A 1146 -5.96 -26.76 11.31
CA LEU A 1146 -5.85 -28.17 10.98
C LEU A 1146 -4.56 -28.40 10.19
N VAL A 1147 -3.80 -29.42 10.58
CA VAL A 1147 -2.58 -29.85 9.90
C VAL A 1147 -2.75 -31.30 9.45
N ILE A 1148 -2.52 -31.58 8.17
CA ILE A 1148 -2.61 -32.92 7.61
C ILE A 1148 -1.38 -33.24 6.76
N ASN A 1149 -0.83 -34.44 6.93
CA ASN A 1149 0.25 -34.92 6.07
C ASN A 1149 -0.28 -35.32 4.70
N ASP A 1150 0.45 -35.01 3.63
CA ASP A 1150 0.21 -35.53 2.30
C ASP A 1150 1.07 -36.75 1.93
N ASP A 1151 0.85 -37.40 0.78
CA ASP A 1151 1.61 -38.59 0.39
C ASP A 1151 3.08 -38.32 0.00
N LYS A 1152 3.48 -37.05 -0.11
CA LYS A 1152 4.88 -36.63 -0.33
C LYS A 1152 5.61 -36.44 1.01
N GLY A 1153 4.91 -36.59 2.13
CA GLY A 1153 5.44 -36.31 3.46
C GLY A 1153 5.58 -34.82 3.71
N VAL A 1154 4.68 -34.02 3.13
CA VAL A 1154 4.57 -32.57 3.35
C VAL A 1154 3.32 -32.34 4.21
N LEU A 1155 3.50 -31.62 5.30
CA LEU A 1155 2.42 -31.17 6.15
C LEU A 1155 1.73 -29.96 5.49
N GLN A 1156 0.43 -30.07 5.28
CA GLN A 1156 -0.43 -29.02 4.77
C GLN A 1156 -1.17 -28.37 5.95
N PHE A 1157 -1.01 -27.05 6.10
CA PHE A 1157 -1.62 -26.27 7.16
C PHE A 1157 -2.84 -25.53 6.61
N PHE A 1158 -3.92 -25.56 7.37
CA PHE A 1158 -5.16 -24.88 7.03
C PHE A 1158 -5.65 -24.08 8.23
N ASP A 1159 -6.02 -22.82 8.00
CA ASP A 1159 -6.91 -22.12 8.92
C ASP A 1159 -8.28 -22.80 8.90
N LEU A 1160 -8.82 -23.07 10.09
CA LEU A 1160 -10.09 -23.74 10.31
C LEU A 1160 -11.09 -22.75 10.92
N ALA A 1161 -12.09 -22.40 10.13
CA ALA A 1161 -13.25 -21.62 10.56
C ALA A 1161 -14.52 -22.48 10.46
N TRP A 1162 -15.63 -21.92 10.94
CA TRP A 1162 -16.95 -22.55 10.90
C TRP A 1162 -17.96 -21.55 10.35
N ASN A 1163 -18.77 -21.97 9.38
CA ASN A 1163 -19.79 -21.10 8.78
C ASN A 1163 -21.06 -21.02 9.65
N GLU A 1164 -22.04 -20.21 9.21
CA GLU A 1164 -23.31 -20.00 9.93
C GLU A 1164 -24.11 -21.30 10.14
N ASP A 1165 -23.96 -22.29 9.25
CA ASP A 1165 -24.60 -23.60 9.34
C ASP A 1165 -23.83 -24.58 10.24
N GLY A 1166 -22.68 -24.17 10.78
CA GLY A 1166 -21.83 -25.00 11.63
C GLY A 1166 -20.99 -26.03 10.86
N ALA A 1167 -20.81 -25.87 9.54
CA ALA A 1167 -19.90 -26.68 8.74
C ALA A 1167 -18.49 -26.05 8.72
N PRO A 1168 -17.41 -26.85 8.62
CA PRO A 1168 -16.06 -26.32 8.67
C PRO A 1168 -15.63 -25.72 7.32
N GLU A 1169 -14.90 -24.62 7.39
CA GLU A 1169 -14.27 -23.95 6.25
C GLU A 1169 -12.75 -23.97 6.41
N LEU A 1170 -12.05 -24.59 5.47
CA LEU A 1170 -10.59 -24.70 5.47
C LEU A 1170 -9.98 -23.76 4.43
N THR A 1171 -9.05 -22.91 4.85
CA THR A 1171 -8.25 -22.06 3.96
C THR A 1171 -6.79 -22.49 4.06
N HIS A 1172 -6.16 -22.84 2.92
CA HIS A 1172 -4.75 -23.26 2.92
C HIS A 1172 -3.85 -22.11 3.37
N LYS A 1173 -3.01 -22.37 4.39
CA LYS A 1173 -2.12 -21.38 4.98
C LYS A 1173 -0.69 -21.52 4.42
N TYR A 1174 -0.10 -22.70 4.54
CA TYR A 1174 1.23 -23.01 4.00
C TYR A 1174 1.54 -24.52 4.04
N SER A 1175 2.72 -24.91 3.52
CA SER A 1175 3.21 -26.28 3.49
C SER A 1175 4.60 -26.42 4.12
N PHE A 1176 4.88 -27.52 4.82
CA PHE A 1176 6.18 -27.78 5.46
C PHE A 1176 6.59 -29.25 5.37
N THR A 1177 7.84 -29.53 5.02
CA THR A 1177 8.37 -30.90 5.00
C THR A 1177 8.97 -31.27 6.35
N ALA A 1178 8.24 -32.06 7.14
CA ALA A 1178 8.74 -32.52 8.44
C ALA A 1178 9.89 -33.53 8.29
N ASP A 1179 10.98 -33.29 9.00
CA ASP A 1179 12.17 -34.16 9.03
C ASP A 1179 12.00 -35.41 9.93
N CYS A 1180 10.89 -35.50 10.68
CA CYS A 1180 10.55 -36.64 11.52
C CYS A 1180 9.93 -37.83 10.76
N LYS A 1181 9.52 -37.62 9.50
CA LYS A 1181 8.73 -38.57 8.71
C LYS A 1181 9.38 -39.94 8.54
N ASN A 1182 8.55 -40.99 8.54
CA ASN A 1182 8.97 -42.33 8.14
C ASN A 1182 8.81 -42.47 6.61
N ASN A 1183 9.87 -42.16 5.85
CA ASN A 1183 9.82 -42.01 4.39
C ASN A 1183 8.86 -40.87 3.98
N ARG A 1184 7.56 -41.16 3.83
CA ARG A 1184 6.47 -40.21 3.53
C ARG A 1184 5.36 -40.21 4.59
N ALA A 1185 5.47 -41.10 5.56
CA ALA A 1185 4.43 -41.35 6.54
C ALA A 1185 4.62 -40.47 7.79
N ILE A 1186 3.54 -39.76 8.12
CA ILE A 1186 3.27 -39.20 9.44
C ILE A 1186 2.04 -39.94 9.98
N TYR A 1187 2.16 -40.48 11.18
CA TYR A 1187 1.16 -41.36 11.76
C TYR A 1187 0.19 -40.60 12.66
N GLN A 1188 0.66 -39.61 13.41
CA GLN A 1188 -0.15 -38.82 14.33
C GLN A 1188 0.49 -37.44 14.56
N ILE A 1189 -0.36 -36.43 14.73
CA ILE A 1189 0.03 -35.05 15.06
C ILE A 1189 -0.83 -34.61 16.24
N ASN A 1190 -0.21 -34.05 17.27
CA ASN A 1190 -0.89 -33.35 18.37
C ASN A 1190 -0.16 -32.03 18.63
N PHE A 1191 -0.69 -31.23 19.55
CA PHE A 1191 -0.08 -29.98 19.99
C PHE A 1191 0.06 -30.00 21.50
N ASP A 1192 1.14 -29.41 22.02
CA ASP A 1192 1.23 -29.10 23.45
C ASP A 1192 0.37 -27.88 23.81
N TYR A 1193 0.34 -27.55 25.10
CA TYR A 1193 -0.50 -26.47 25.61
C TYR A 1193 -0.14 -25.09 25.03
N ALA A 1194 1.10 -24.88 24.62
CA ALA A 1194 1.56 -23.63 24.00
C ALA A 1194 1.50 -23.63 22.47
N GLY A 1195 0.94 -24.70 21.86
CA GLY A 1195 0.80 -24.81 20.43
C GLY A 1195 2.04 -25.32 19.69
N ASN A 1196 3.05 -25.84 20.38
CA ASN A 1196 4.14 -26.56 19.71
C ASN A 1196 3.60 -27.87 19.13
N MET A 1197 3.89 -28.13 17.86
CA MET A 1197 3.40 -29.30 17.14
C MET A 1197 4.27 -30.54 17.44
N ILE A 1198 3.63 -31.60 17.92
CA ILE A 1198 4.21 -32.90 18.22
C ILE A 1198 3.85 -33.87 17.08
N CYS A 1199 4.84 -34.22 16.27
CA CYS A 1199 4.64 -34.93 15.01
C CYS A 1199 5.36 -36.29 15.00
N SER A 1200 4.60 -37.36 14.76
CA SER A 1200 5.07 -38.75 14.85
C SER A 1200 5.30 -39.37 13.46
N GLY A 1201 6.57 -39.64 13.14
CA GLY A 1201 6.98 -40.38 11.94
C GLY A 1201 7.81 -41.62 12.27
N ALA A 1202 9.07 -41.65 11.83
CA ALA A 1202 10.09 -42.59 12.32
C ALA A 1202 10.80 -42.05 13.57
N LYS A 1203 10.70 -40.74 13.75
CA LYS A 1203 11.22 -39.94 14.85
C LYS A 1203 10.08 -39.15 15.45
N LEU A 1204 10.23 -38.71 16.70
CA LEU A 1204 9.36 -37.71 17.30
C LEU A 1204 9.91 -36.32 16.97
N GLY A 1205 9.20 -35.54 16.15
CA GLY A 1205 9.55 -34.16 15.88
C GLY A 1205 8.70 -33.21 16.71
N ILE A 1206 9.34 -32.27 17.39
CA ILE A 1206 8.68 -31.17 18.12
C ILE A 1206 9.00 -29.90 17.34
N TYR A 1207 7.99 -29.19 16.86
CA TYR A 1207 8.17 -28.00 16.04
C TYR A 1207 7.43 -26.81 16.62
N SER A 1208 8.06 -25.64 16.59
CA SER A 1208 7.33 -24.38 16.80
C SER A 1208 6.51 -24.05 15.55
N ILE A 1209 5.44 -23.29 15.73
CA ILE A 1209 4.60 -22.79 14.63
C ILE A 1209 4.61 -21.26 14.69
N PRO A 1210 4.74 -20.58 13.55
CA PRO A 1210 4.69 -19.13 13.49
C PRO A 1210 3.45 -18.57 14.20
N THR A 1211 3.67 -17.55 15.01
CA THR A 1211 2.62 -16.80 15.69
C THR A 1211 2.40 -15.49 14.95
N ASP A 1212 1.15 -15.11 14.75
CA ASP A 1212 0.77 -13.86 14.07
C ASP A 1212 1.30 -12.62 14.82
#